data_AF-A0A317J8C3-F1
#
_entry.id   AF-A0A317J8C3-F1
#
_cell.length_a   1.000
_cell.length_b   1.000
_cell.length_c   1.000
_cell.angle_alpha   90.00
_cell.angle_beta   90.00
_cell.angle_gamma   90.00
#
_symmetry.space_group_name_H-M   'P 1'
#
loop_
_entity.id
_entity.type
_entity.pdbx_description
1 polymer ?
#
loop_
_entity_poly.entity_id
_entity_poly.type
_entity_poly.pdbx_seq_one_letter_code
_entity_poly.pdbx_strand_id
1 'polypeptide(L)'
;MNDKYYLTTPIYYVNAAPHIGHAYTTMVADTVKRFKRMQGYNAVLTTGSDEHGVNVERAAERTGKSPREFCDVIAAEFENQWRLLDLGIDYFQRTTSPQHARVVQDLFERCRKNGYIYKASYTGQYCIYDNLYVNDAKPGDPCPDCGRPTETVTEENFFFKLSEFQQKLLDLYEREPLFIQPDTRRNEVISFVKSGLTDLSITRTNLKWGIPVVGEAPHVFYVWFDALTTYMSAVEGKGLWPADLHLIGKEIVRFHAIYWPAFLWAADLDLPKRVFAHGWLLIENDKISKSRGNMVRAEPIRQVMGGDAMRYFLLREVVFGQDGNFSYDALVSRYNSDLANGLGNLASRTLSMIQQYRGGVIPWGGDPVIANLAPRVIAVVQTKFDNLEFSQGLAAVWSLISEIDKFIVERAPWKLARQQVGESQELDDVLYTAAEALRIVTALLHPILPQSTRKIWAQLGMSEPIESVRFSNFLWGGLPRGQKIGEIAAVFPRLEAKDVIPKMRELEVQVTAQQAALLGKKPEAPPEPVPETAKIAIDDFAKVDLRVGLVLSAEPVKGADKLLHLKVDIGEAEPRTIVAGIAEAYKPDQIVNRKVVIVANLQPRKLRGLTSNGMIVAASVEGGKPVLAGFHEDIPVGARLK
;
A
#
# COMPACT_ATOMS: atom_id res chain seq x y z
N MET A 1 -13.21 -30.63 13.68
CA MET A 1 -13.57 -29.19 13.63
C MET A 1 -12.45 -28.49 12.87
N ASN A 2 -12.76 -27.56 11.96
CA ASN A 2 -11.71 -26.81 11.26
C ASN A 2 -11.10 -25.79 12.24
N ASP A 3 -9.77 -25.71 12.30
CA ASP A 3 -9.08 -24.72 13.13
C ASP A 3 -9.49 -23.30 12.72
N LYS A 4 -9.68 -22.42 13.71
CA LYS A 4 -10.03 -21.02 13.45
C LYS A 4 -8.82 -20.24 12.94
N TYR A 5 -9.05 -19.25 12.07
CA TYR A 5 -8.04 -18.28 11.67
C TYR A 5 -8.66 -16.90 11.60
N TYR A 6 -8.42 -16.07 12.62
CA TYR A 6 -8.97 -14.72 12.69
C TYR A 6 -7.95 -13.69 12.19
N LEU A 7 -8.26 -12.99 11.11
CA LEU A 7 -7.39 -11.95 10.55
C LEU A 7 -8.12 -10.62 10.41
N THR A 8 -7.37 -9.52 10.47
CA THR A 8 -7.92 -8.17 10.36
C THR A 8 -7.12 -7.29 9.41
N THR A 9 -7.78 -6.32 8.79
CA THR A 9 -7.15 -5.10 8.25
C THR A 9 -7.11 -4.03 9.35
N PRO A 10 -6.53 -2.84 9.10
CA PRO A 10 -6.90 -1.66 9.87
C PRO A 10 -8.37 -1.34 9.63
N ILE A 11 -8.96 -0.56 10.52
CA ILE A 11 -10.17 0.19 10.20
C ILE A 11 -9.81 1.53 9.57
N TYR A 12 -10.60 1.96 8.59
CA TYR A 12 -10.27 3.11 7.76
C TYR A 12 -10.96 4.38 8.25
N TYR A 13 -10.19 5.46 8.33
CA TYR A 13 -10.69 6.73 8.82
C TYR A 13 -11.65 7.38 7.81
N VAL A 14 -12.86 7.74 8.25
CA VAL A 14 -13.96 8.18 7.36
C VAL A 14 -13.90 9.64 6.94
N ASN A 15 -12.80 10.36 7.21
CA ASN A 15 -12.61 11.73 6.71
C ASN A 15 -12.27 11.78 5.20
N ALA A 16 -12.22 10.63 4.54
CA ALA A 16 -11.85 10.43 3.14
C ALA A 16 -12.71 9.35 2.52
N ALA A 17 -12.91 9.44 1.21
CA ALA A 17 -13.39 8.31 0.44
C ALA A 17 -12.25 7.28 0.18
N PRO A 18 -12.58 6.03 -0.16
CA PRO A 18 -11.60 4.96 -0.36
C PRO A 18 -10.69 5.22 -1.56
N HIS A 19 -9.42 4.86 -1.44
CA HIS A 19 -8.42 4.91 -2.52
C HIS A 19 -7.66 3.57 -2.61
N ILE A 20 -6.78 3.42 -3.61
CA ILE A 20 -6.08 2.17 -3.90
C ILE A 20 -5.25 1.64 -2.71
N GLY A 21 -4.68 2.52 -1.88
CA GLY A 21 -3.99 2.11 -0.65
C GLY A 21 -4.88 1.32 0.34
N HIS A 22 -6.14 1.72 0.53
CA HIS A 22 -7.09 0.94 1.36
C HIS A 22 -7.43 -0.40 0.69
N ALA A 23 -7.63 -0.38 -0.63
CA ALA A 23 -7.92 -1.57 -1.40
C ALA A 23 -6.77 -2.57 -1.35
N TYR A 24 -5.52 -2.10 -1.37
CA TYR A 24 -4.33 -2.94 -1.29
C TYR A 24 -4.31 -3.79 -0.01
N THR A 25 -4.45 -3.17 1.16
CA THR A 25 -4.47 -3.90 2.43
C THR A 25 -5.64 -4.89 2.48
N THR A 26 -6.83 -4.47 2.05
CA THR A 26 -8.04 -5.32 2.11
C THR A 26 -7.97 -6.48 1.12
N MET A 27 -7.40 -6.27 -0.07
CA MET A 27 -7.17 -7.32 -1.07
C MET A 27 -6.16 -8.36 -0.60
N VAL A 28 -5.09 -7.93 0.08
CA VAL A 28 -4.12 -8.87 0.67
C VAL A 28 -4.81 -9.70 1.77
N ALA A 29 -5.59 -9.06 2.64
CA ALA A 29 -6.32 -9.77 3.69
C ALA A 29 -7.33 -10.78 3.13
N ASP A 30 -8.09 -10.41 2.10
CA ASP A 30 -8.99 -11.32 1.38
C ASP A 30 -8.23 -12.49 0.74
N THR A 31 -7.05 -12.23 0.16
CA THR A 31 -6.18 -13.28 -0.40
C THR A 31 -5.74 -14.27 0.66
N VAL A 32 -5.27 -13.78 1.82
CA VAL A 32 -4.88 -14.63 2.96
C VAL A 32 -6.07 -15.46 3.45
N LYS A 33 -7.25 -14.85 3.58
CA LYS A 33 -8.47 -15.54 3.99
C LYS A 33 -8.81 -16.68 3.02
N ARG A 34 -8.84 -16.41 1.71
CA ARG A 34 -9.13 -17.41 0.66
C ARG A 34 -8.10 -18.53 0.71
N PHE A 35 -6.83 -18.19 0.85
CA PHE A 35 -5.74 -19.16 0.97
C PHE A 35 -5.86 -20.06 2.22
N LYS A 36 -6.15 -19.47 3.39
CA LYS A 36 -6.36 -20.19 4.65
C LYS A 36 -7.58 -21.12 4.57
N ARG A 37 -8.66 -20.72 3.88
CA ARG A 37 -9.81 -21.61 3.62
C ARG A 37 -9.43 -22.82 2.77
N MET A 38 -8.58 -22.63 1.75
CA MET A 38 -8.03 -23.75 0.96
C MET A 38 -7.12 -24.66 1.79
N GLN A 39 -6.43 -24.13 2.81
CA GLN A 39 -5.70 -24.92 3.80
C GLN A 39 -6.60 -25.64 4.81
N GLY A 40 -7.92 -25.40 4.78
CA GLY A 40 -8.90 -26.05 5.67
C GLY A 40 -9.27 -25.26 6.92
N TYR A 41 -8.75 -24.05 7.10
CA TYR A 41 -9.13 -23.20 8.24
C TYR A 41 -10.54 -22.62 8.10
N ASN A 42 -11.22 -22.43 9.23
CA ASN A 42 -12.33 -21.49 9.30
C ASN A 42 -11.78 -20.06 9.40
N ALA A 43 -11.40 -19.50 8.25
CA ALA A 43 -10.81 -18.16 8.17
C ALA A 43 -11.88 -17.06 8.16
N VAL A 44 -11.72 -16.10 9.07
CA VAL A 44 -12.62 -14.98 9.32
C VAL A 44 -11.86 -13.66 9.18
N LEU A 45 -12.32 -12.78 8.31
CA LEU A 45 -11.77 -11.45 8.06
C LEU A 45 -12.66 -10.36 8.65
N THR A 46 -12.06 -9.52 9.50
CA THR A 46 -12.66 -8.27 9.96
C THR A 46 -11.98 -7.06 9.35
N THR A 47 -12.76 -6.11 8.87
CA THR A 47 -12.35 -4.74 8.53
C THR A 47 -13.35 -3.77 9.16
N GLY A 48 -13.29 -2.48 8.82
CA GLY A 48 -14.22 -1.51 9.36
C GLY A 48 -13.84 -0.07 9.09
N SER A 49 -14.52 0.80 9.82
CA SER A 49 -14.37 2.25 9.76
C SER A 49 -14.06 2.84 11.13
N ASP A 50 -13.07 3.71 11.17
CA ASP A 50 -12.78 4.59 12.31
C ASP A 50 -13.53 5.91 12.11
N GLU A 51 -14.51 6.14 12.96
CA GLU A 51 -15.56 7.12 12.77
C GLU A 51 -15.55 8.27 13.78
N HIS A 52 -14.60 8.31 14.71
CA HIS A 52 -14.56 9.33 15.77
C HIS A 52 -13.43 10.35 15.57
N GLY A 53 -13.41 11.40 16.38
CA GLY A 53 -12.36 12.41 16.35
C GLY A 53 -12.70 13.63 15.50
N VAL A 54 -11.90 14.68 15.71
CA VAL A 54 -12.23 16.03 15.25
C VAL A 54 -12.17 16.21 13.73
N ASN A 55 -11.37 15.40 13.04
CA ASN A 55 -11.27 15.47 11.59
C ASN A 55 -12.55 14.97 10.90
N VAL A 56 -13.24 14.00 11.51
CA VAL A 56 -14.56 13.54 11.06
C VAL A 56 -15.62 14.59 11.34
N GLU A 57 -15.62 15.18 12.54
CA GLU A 57 -16.53 16.27 12.91
C GLU A 57 -16.41 17.46 11.93
N ARG A 58 -15.19 17.95 11.68
CA ARG A 58 -14.90 19.01 10.71
C ARG A 58 -15.32 18.64 9.28
N ALA A 59 -15.19 17.37 8.90
CA ALA A 59 -15.62 16.91 7.57
C ALA A 59 -17.16 16.90 7.47
N ALA A 60 -17.85 16.44 8.51
CA ALA A 60 -19.31 16.46 8.58
C ALA A 60 -19.88 17.88 8.51
N GLU A 61 -19.30 18.82 9.27
CA GLU A 61 -19.66 20.25 9.26
C GLU A 61 -19.56 20.86 7.85
N ARG A 62 -18.49 20.56 7.11
CA ARG A 62 -18.30 21.04 5.71
C ARG A 62 -19.39 20.52 4.76
N THR A 63 -20.01 19.40 5.09
CA THR A 63 -21.10 18.81 4.30
C THR A 63 -22.50 19.23 4.77
N GLY A 64 -22.60 20.02 5.86
CA GLY A 64 -23.88 20.35 6.48
C GLY A 64 -24.61 19.15 7.08
N LYS A 65 -23.90 18.07 7.41
CA LYS A 65 -24.44 16.84 8.02
C LYS A 65 -24.03 16.75 9.49
N SER A 66 -24.79 16.02 10.29
CA SER A 66 -24.30 15.58 11.59
C SER A 66 -23.11 14.60 11.41
N PRO A 67 -22.20 14.49 12.38
CA PRO A 67 -21.10 13.52 12.32
C PRO A 67 -21.58 12.09 12.08
N ARG A 68 -22.70 11.69 12.69
CA ARG A 68 -23.29 10.35 12.50
C ARG A 68 -23.70 10.11 11.05
N GLU A 69 -24.47 11.02 10.47
CA GLU A 69 -24.94 10.90 9.07
C GLU A 69 -23.76 10.91 8.08
N PHE A 70 -22.74 11.72 8.35
CA PHE A 70 -21.52 11.74 7.54
C PHE A 70 -20.80 10.38 7.59
N CYS A 71 -20.60 9.82 8.79
CA CYS A 71 -20.00 8.49 8.97
C CYS A 71 -20.82 7.41 8.27
N ASP A 72 -22.15 7.42 8.40
CA ASP A 72 -23.04 6.46 7.75
C ASP A 72 -22.85 6.45 6.22
N VAL A 73 -22.72 7.62 5.59
CA VAL A 73 -22.48 7.73 4.14
C VAL A 73 -21.11 7.18 3.73
N ILE A 74 -20.05 7.54 4.45
CA ILE A 74 -18.70 7.15 4.06
C ILE A 74 -18.43 5.67 4.36
N ALA A 75 -18.94 5.14 5.47
CA ALA A 75 -18.88 3.71 5.78
C ALA A 75 -19.58 2.87 4.69
N ALA A 76 -20.77 3.30 4.25
CA ALA A 76 -21.48 2.65 3.15
C ALA A 76 -20.69 2.68 1.84
N GLU A 77 -19.94 3.76 1.57
CA GLU A 77 -19.05 3.83 0.41
C GLU A 77 -17.89 2.82 0.52
N PHE A 78 -17.26 2.67 1.69
CA PHE A 78 -16.26 1.62 1.91
C PHE A 78 -16.84 0.22 1.65
N GLU A 79 -17.98 -0.11 2.26
CA GLU A 79 -18.65 -1.41 2.07
C GLU A 79 -19.00 -1.66 0.61
N ASN A 80 -19.51 -0.65 -0.10
CA ASN A 80 -19.84 -0.75 -1.52
C ASN A 80 -18.59 -1.01 -2.38
N GLN A 81 -17.49 -0.30 -2.13
CA GLN A 81 -16.22 -0.53 -2.84
C GLN A 81 -15.70 -1.96 -2.61
N TRP A 82 -15.78 -2.47 -1.38
CA TRP A 82 -15.37 -3.84 -1.07
C TRP A 82 -16.23 -4.89 -1.77
N ARG A 83 -17.54 -4.67 -1.84
CA ARG A 83 -18.47 -5.51 -2.60
C ARG A 83 -18.15 -5.50 -4.10
N LEU A 84 -17.92 -4.32 -4.69
CA LEU A 84 -17.57 -4.18 -6.12
C LEU A 84 -16.25 -4.89 -6.46
N LEU A 85 -15.30 -4.93 -5.52
CA LEU A 85 -14.01 -5.61 -5.67
C LEU A 85 -14.05 -7.12 -5.36
N ASP A 86 -15.22 -7.70 -5.05
CA ASP A 86 -15.39 -9.11 -4.65
C ASP A 86 -14.49 -9.50 -3.45
N LEU A 87 -14.47 -8.64 -2.42
CA LEU A 87 -13.75 -8.90 -1.18
C LEU A 87 -14.65 -9.62 -0.17
N GLY A 88 -14.25 -10.81 0.25
CA GLY A 88 -14.97 -11.60 1.23
C GLY A 88 -14.72 -11.08 2.64
N ILE A 89 -15.40 -10.02 3.05
CA ILE A 89 -15.39 -9.52 4.43
C ILE A 89 -16.46 -10.25 5.24
N ASP A 90 -16.13 -10.80 6.42
CA ASP A 90 -17.12 -11.44 7.28
C ASP A 90 -17.73 -10.45 8.29
N TYR A 91 -16.91 -9.53 8.82
CA TYR A 91 -17.37 -8.47 9.72
C TYR A 91 -16.82 -7.10 9.29
N PHE A 92 -17.73 -6.15 9.10
CA PHE A 92 -17.41 -4.73 8.93
C PHE A 92 -17.80 -4.00 10.22
N GLN A 93 -16.82 -3.69 11.06
CA GLN A 93 -17.06 -3.06 12.37
C GLN A 93 -16.95 -1.54 12.28
N ARG A 94 -17.98 -0.86 12.78
CA ARG A 94 -18.01 0.61 12.88
C ARG A 94 -17.76 1.03 14.32
N THR A 95 -16.89 2.00 14.58
CA THR A 95 -16.61 2.45 15.96
C THR A 95 -17.81 3.16 16.60
N THR A 96 -18.76 3.69 15.80
CA THR A 96 -20.03 4.23 16.29
C THR A 96 -21.06 3.17 16.73
N SER A 97 -20.72 1.88 16.67
CA SER A 97 -21.59 0.80 17.13
C SER A 97 -21.77 0.82 18.65
N PRO A 98 -23.00 0.68 19.18
CA PRO A 98 -23.23 0.54 20.62
C PRO A 98 -22.49 -0.66 21.23
N GLN A 99 -22.34 -1.75 20.48
CA GLN A 99 -21.56 -2.90 20.91
C GLN A 99 -20.09 -2.52 21.13
N HIS A 100 -19.50 -1.82 20.17
CA HIS A 100 -18.13 -1.36 20.26
C HIS A 100 -17.91 -0.43 21.45
N ALA A 101 -18.80 0.55 21.64
CA ALA A 101 -18.74 1.45 22.79
C ALA A 101 -18.72 0.69 24.12
N ARG A 102 -19.54 -0.35 24.30
CA ARG A 102 -19.52 -1.18 25.52
C ARG A 102 -18.17 -1.88 25.74
N VAL A 103 -17.56 -2.43 24.69
CA VAL A 103 -16.27 -3.12 24.79
C VAL A 103 -15.14 -2.14 25.10
N VAL A 104 -15.17 -0.91 24.58
CA VAL A 104 -14.21 0.15 24.93
C VAL A 104 -14.31 0.52 26.41
N GLN A 105 -15.53 0.66 26.95
CA GLN A 105 -15.73 0.91 28.39
C GLN A 105 -15.18 -0.25 29.22
N ASP A 106 -15.49 -1.50 28.86
CA ASP A 106 -15.02 -2.68 29.59
C ASP A 106 -13.48 -2.76 29.61
N LEU A 107 -12.82 -2.49 28.48
CA LEU A 107 -11.36 -2.44 28.41
C LEU A 107 -10.80 -1.34 29.33
N PHE A 108 -11.37 -0.14 29.30
CA PHE A 108 -10.97 0.95 30.17
C PHE A 108 -11.12 0.57 31.65
N GLU A 109 -12.24 -0.01 32.03
CA GLU A 109 -12.50 -0.35 33.43
C GLU A 109 -11.60 -1.47 33.95
N ARG A 110 -11.26 -2.45 33.11
CA ARG A 110 -10.27 -3.47 33.49
C ARG A 110 -8.90 -2.85 33.73
N CYS A 111 -8.41 -2.05 32.79
CA CYS A 111 -7.13 -1.33 32.93
C CYS A 111 -7.11 -0.43 34.18
N ARG A 112 -8.23 0.26 34.47
CA ARG A 112 -8.38 1.12 35.65
C ARG A 112 -8.37 0.31 36.94
N LYS A 113 -9.17 -0.76 37.01
CA LYS A 113 -9.22 -1.67 38.17
C LYS A 113 -7.87 -2.32 38.46
N ASN A 114 -7.10 -2.62 37.41
CA ASN A 114 -5.75 -3.19 37.51
C ASN A 114 -4.66 -2.13 37.83
N GLY A 115 -5.02 -0.86 38.03
CA GLY A 115 -4.10 0.18 38.49
C GLY A 115 -3.22 0.80 37.40
N TYR A 116 -3.56 0.58 36.13
CA TYR A 116 -2.81 1.10 34.96
C TYR A 116 -3.36 2.42 34.41
N ILE A 117 -4.45 2.94 34.98
CA ILE A 117 -5.03 4.21 34.59
C ILE A 117 -5.09 5.14 35.79
N TYR A 118 -4.65 6.38 35.60
CA TYR A 118 -4.71 7.43 36.60
C TYR A 118 -5.14 8.76 35.97
N LYS A 119 -5.63 9.69 36.78
CA LYS A 119 -6.02 11.03 36.33
C LYS A 119 -4.86 12.00 36.55
N ALA A 120 -4.55 12.83 35.56
CA ALA A 120 -3.54 13.88 35.68
C ALA A 120 -3.82 15.06 34.73
N SER A 121 -3.24 16.22 35.05
CA SER A 121 -3.30 17.40 34.17
C SER A 121 -2.14 17.42 33.20
N TYR A 122 -2.44 17.65 31.92
CA TYR A 122 -1.48 17.86 30.86
C TYR A 122 -1.51 19.33 30.43
N THR A 123 -0.34 19.97 30.44
CA THR A 123 -0.18 21.34 29.93
C THR A 123 0.73 21.30 28.71
N GLY A 124 0.25 21.76 27.56
CA GLY A 124 1.01 21.79 26.31
C GLY A 124 0.58 22.94 25.40
N GLN A 125 1.42 23.26 24.41
CA GLN A 125 1.07 24.24 23.39
C GLN A 125 0.19 23.60 22.33
N TYR A 126 -0.94 24.22 22.03
CA TYR A 126 -1.98 23.70 21.15
C TYR A 126 -2.29 24.69 20.05
N CYS A 127 -2.27 24.24 18.79
CA CYS A 127 -2.82 25.04 17.70
C CYS A 127 -4.32 24.77 17.60
N ILE A 128 -5.15 25.75 17.97
CA ILE A 128 -6.62 25.62 17.86
C ILE A 128 -7.07 25.42 16.41
N TYR A 129 -6.37 26.06 15.46
CA TYR A 129 -6.71 25.97 14.05
C TYR A 129 -6.46 24.58 13.49
N ASP A 130 -5.32 23.97 13.83
CA ASP A 130 -4.97 22.62 13.35
C ASP A 130 -5.41 21.50 14.30
N ASN A 131 -5.88 21.85 15.50
CA ASN A 131 -6.28 20.94 16.58
C ASN A 131 -5.20 19.93 17.00
N LEU A 132 -3.97 20.39 17.15
CA LEU A 132 -2.84 19.54 17.55
C LEU A 132 -1.97 20.20 18.60
N TYR A 133 -1.40 19.38 19.48
CA TYR A 133 -0.33 19.80 20.37
C TYR A 133 0.97 19.90 19.58
N VAL A 134 1.66 21.03 19.74
CA VAL A 134 2.97 21.27 19.15
C VAL A 134 4.01 20.96 20.22
N ASN A 135 4.71 19.85 20.04
CA ASN A 135 5.80 19.48 20.94
C ASN A 135 6.92 20.51 20.85
N ASP A 136 7.55 20.80 21.99
CA ASP A 136 8.67 21.74 22.13
C ASP A 136 8.39 23.20 21.77
N ALA A 137 7.14 23.55 21.41
CA ALA A 137 6.73 24.93 21.24
C ALA A 137 6.61 25.66 22.59
N LYS A 138 6.92 26.95 22.58
CA LYS A 138 6.67 27.87 23.68
C LYS A 138 5.34 28.60 23.47
N PRO A 139 4.73 29.14 24.54
CA PRO A 139 3.51 29.93 24.43
C PRO A 139 3.63 31.02 23.35
N GLY A 140 2.73 30.99 22.36
CA GLY A 140 2.70 31.95 21.25
C GLY A 140 3.58 31.58 20.05
N ASP A 141 4.36 30.50 20.09
CA ASP A 141 5.13 30.04 18.92
C ASP A 141 4.18 29.67 17.78
N PRO A 142 4.56 29.96 16.52
CA PRO A 142 3.74 29.59 15.37
C PRO A 142 3.69 28.07 15.23
N CYS A 143 2.50 27.54 15.00
CA CYS A 143 2.28 26.16 14.66
C CYS A 143 3.09 25.81 13.40
N PRO A 144 3.89 24.72 13.41
CA PRO A 144 4.69 24.34 12.26
C PRO A 144 3.84 24.01 11.02
N ASP A 145 2.57 23.64 11.22
CA ASP A 145 1.67 23.24 10.14
C ASP A 145 0.97 24.43 9.48
N CYS A 146 0.30 25.32 10.24
CA CYS A 146 -0.41 26.48 9.67
C CYS A 146 0.26 27.84 9.87
N GLY A 147 1.36 27.92 10.63
CA GLY A 147 2.06 29.16 10.96
C GLY A 147 1.34 30.10 11.95
N ARG A 148 0.16 29.72 12.47
CA ARG A 148 -0.61 30.52 13.43
C ARG A 148 -0.16 30.27 14.87
N PRO A 149 -0.26 31.26 15.78
CA PRO A 149 0.22 31.10 17.15
C PRO A 149 -0.48 29.94 17.87
N THR A 150 0.32 29.22 18.65
CA THR A 150 -0.15 28.19 19.59
C THR A 150 -0.58 28.82 20.91
N GLU A 151 -1.53 28.17 21.58
CA GLU A 151 -2.02 28.55 22.90
C GLU A 151 -1.65 27.50 23.94
N THR A 152 -1.34 27.94 25.16
CA THR A 152 -1.10 26.99 26.25
C THR A 152 -2.43 26.45 26.75
N VAL A 153 -2.66 25.17 26.52
CA VAL A 153 -3.87 24.48 26.95
C VAL A 153 -3.51 23.53 28.07
N THR A 154 -4.24 23.61 29.19
CA THR A 154 -4.18 22.64 30.27
C THR A 154 -5.46 21.82 30.28
N GLU A 155 -5.33 20.51 30.15
CA GLU A 155 -6.44 19.56 30.20
C GLU A 155 -6.18 18.50 31.25
N GLU A 156 -7.12 18.30 32.16
CA GLU A 156 -7.16 17.08 32.95
C GLU A 156 -7.57 15.92 32.04
N ASN A 157 -6.81 14.83 32.06
CA ASN A 157 -7.03 13.65 31.24
C ASN A 157 -6.73 12.38 32.04
N PHE A 158 -7.31 11.26 31.60
CA PHE A 158 -6.89 9.94 32.06
C PHE A 158 -5.67 9.49 31.26
N PHE A 159 -4.66 9.04 31.99
CA PHE A 159 -3.41 8.54 31.46
C PHE A 159 -3.30 7.04 31.69
N PHE A 160 -2.83 6.34 30.67
CA PHE A 160 -2.43 4.96 30.71
C PHE A 160 -0.92 4.86 31.01
N LYS A 161 -0.56 4.02 31.98
CA LYS A 161 0.83 3.80 32.42
C LYS A 161 1.66 2.98 31.43
N LEU A 162 1.81 3.47 30.21
CA LEU A 162 2.55 2.78 29.14
C LEU A 162 4.01 2.54 29.51
N SER A 163 4.62 3.44 30.29
CA SER A 163 6.01 3.33 30.75
C SER A 163 6.28 2.01 31.51
N GLU A 164 5.31 1.52 32.28
CA GLU A 164 5.42 0.26 33.05
C GLU A 164 5.50 -1.00 32.16
N PHE A 165 5.17 -0.90 30.86
CA PHE A 165 5.18 -2.02 29.92
C PHE A 165 6.45 -2.14 29.09
N GLN A 166 7.39 -1.19 29.21
CA GLN A 166 8.58 -1.14 28.35
C GLN A 166 9.37 -2.45 28.35
N GLN A 167 9.73 -2.98 29.53
CA GLN A 167 10.51 -4.22 29.61
C GLN A 167 9.70 -5.43 29.12
N LYS A 168 8.43 -5.53 29.52
CA LYS A 168 7.54 -6.63 29.08
C LYS A 168 7.42 -6.71 27.55
N LEU A 169 7.34 -5.56 26.89
CA LEU A 169 7.30 -5.48 25.42
C LEU A 169 8.63 -5.94 24.80
N LEU A 170 9.77 -5.52 25.33
CA LEU A 170 11.08 -5.96 24.86
C LEU A 170 11.25 -7.49 24.99
N ASP A 171 10.85 -8.05 26.14
CA ASP A 171 10.89 -9.48 26.40
C ASP A 171 9.97 -10.26 25.44
N LEU A 172 8.77 -9.72 25.14
CA LEU A 172 7.88 -10.29 24.13
C LEU A 172 8.54 -10.35 22.77
N TYR A 173 9.16 -9.26 22.31
CA TYR A 173 9.75 -9.23 20.98
C TYR A 173 10.96 -10.18 20.86
N GLU A 174 11.70 -10.38 21.95
CA GLU A 174 12.79 -11.35 22.01
C GLU A 174 12.28 -12.80 21.97
N ARG A 175 11.27 -13.12 22.81
CA ARG A 175 10.69 -14.48 22.89
C ARG A 175 9.90 -14.85 21.63
N GLU A 176 9.18 -13.90 21.06
CA GLU A 176 8.30 -14.07 19.90
C GLU A 176 8.80 -13.24 18.71
N PRO A 177 9.87 -13.68 18.01
CA PRO A 177 10.48 -12.89 16.93
C PRO A 177 9.53 -12.65 15.75
N LEU A 178 8.49 -13.47 15.60
CA LEU A 178 7.47 -13.35 14.55
C LEU A 178 6.27 -12.48 14.96
N PHE A 179 6.23 -11.94 16.18
CA PHE A 179 5.12 -11.09 16.63
C PHE A 179 5.00 -9.82 15.78
N ILE A 180 6.12 -9.24 15.34
CA ILE A 180 6.16 -8.07 14.45
C ILE A 180 6.92 -8.45 13.19
N GLN A 181 6.31 -8.22 12.02
CA GLN A 181 6.96 -8.43 10.74
C GLN A 181 6.65 -7.30 9.74
N PRO A 182 7.51 -7.09 8.73
CA PRO A 182 8.83 -7.71 8.55
C PRO A 182 9.88 -7.24 9.58
N ASP A 183 11.05 -7.88 9.59
CA ASP A 183 12.13 -7.61 10.57
C ASP A 183 12.56 -6.14 10.62
N THR A 184 12.52 -5.44 9.48
CA THR A 184 12.81 -4.00 9.42
C THR A 184 11.87 -3.20 10.34
N ARG A 185 10.57 -3.52 10.34
CA ARG A 185 9.56 -2.89 11.21
C ARG A 185 9.71 -3.33 12.66
N ARG A 186 10.04 -4.60 12.90
CA ARG A 186 10.35 -5.11 14.25
C ARG A 186 11.51 -4.33 14.87
N ASN A 187 12.58 -4.13 14.12
CA ASN A 187 13.77 -3.42 14.61
C ASN A 187 13.48 -1.95 14.90
N GLU A 188 12.67 -1.28 14.08
CA GLU A 188 12.22 0.10 14.34
C GLU A 188 11.40 0.21 15.63
N VAL A 189 10.46 -0.72 15.86
CA VAL A 189 9.66 -0.77 17.09
C VAL A 189 10.54 -1.03 18.31
N ILE A 190 11.45 -2.01 18.24
CA ILE A 190 12.39 -2.30 19.33
C ILE A 190 13.25 -1.08 19.66
N SER A 191 13.80 -0.40 18.63
CA SER A 191 14.61 0.81 18.81
C SER A 191 13.80 1.91 19.51
N PHE A 192 12.57 2.14 19.08
CA PHE A 192 11.67 3.11 19.71
C PHE A 192 11.38 2.75 21.18
N VAL A 193 11.02 1.50 21.49
CA VAL A 193 10.76 1.09 22.88
C VAL A 193 12.00 1.20 23.75
N LYS A 194 13.19 0.91 23.22
CA LYS A 194 14.47 1.08 23.93
C LYS A 194 14.80 2.54 24.25
N SER A 195 14.28 3.51 23.49
CA SER A 195 14.49 4.94 23.74
C SER A 195 13.71 5.48 24.95
N GLY A 196 12.79 4.68 25.51
CA GLY A 196 11.94 5.09 26.64
C GLY A 196 10.48 5.26 26.22
N LEU A 197 9.56 4.69 27.01
CA LEU A 197 8.12 4.92 26.86
C LEU A 197 7.62 5.90 27.92
N THR A 198 6.77 6.84 27.50
CA THR A 198 6.05 7.76 28.38
C THR A 198 4.59 7.38 28.49
N ASP A 199 3.95 7.77 29.59
CA ASP A 199 2.53 7.50 29.81
C ASP A 199 1.65 8.22 28.81
N LEU A 200 0.57 7.55 28.40
CA LEU A 200 -0.25 7.93 27.25
C LEU A 200 -1.58 8.50 27.72
N SER A 201 -1.91 9.73 27.32
CA SER A 201 -3.26 10.27 27.53
C SER A 201 -4.28 9.54 26.65
N ILE A 202 -5.22 8.83 27.28
CA ILE A 202 -6.24 7.99 26.64
C ILE A 202 -7.65 8.62 26.64
N THR A 203 -7.79 9.85 27.12
CA THR A 203 -9.02 10.64 27.00
C THR A 203 -8.74 12.05 26.52
N ARG A 204 -9.77 12.78 26.09
CA ARG A 204 -9.75 14.21 25.78
C ARG A 204 -11.01 14.86 26.36
N THR A 205 -10.93 16.12 26.75
CA THR A 205 -12.09 16.90 27.24
C THR A 205 -12.63 17.87 26.18
N ASN A 206 -11.80 18.25 25.20
CA ASN A 206 -12.15 19.17 24.12
C ASN A 206 -12.71 18.48 22.85
N LEU A 207 -12.86 17.15 22.87
CA LEU A 207 -13.43 16.40 21.75
C LEU A 207 -14.94 16.17 21.97
N LYS A 208 -15.78 16.60 21.03
CA LYS A 208 -17.23 16.40 21.10
C LYS A 208 -17.69 15.10 20.43
N TRP A 209 -17.06 14.73 19.32
CA TRP A 209 -17.41 13.54 18.56
C TRP A 209 -16.51 12.34 18.90
N GLY A 210 -16.98 11.52 19.84
CA GLY A 210 -16.33 10.26 20.26
C GLY A 210 -17.13 9.52 21.32
N ILE A 211 -16.57 8.42 21.83
CA ILE A 211 -17.21 7.61 22.88
C ILE A 211 -17.00 8.30 24.24
N PRO A 212 -18.06 8.73 24.95
CA PRO A 212 -17.93 9.37 26.26
C PRO A 212 -17.48 8.35 27.30
N VAL A 213 -16.65 8.74 28.26
CA VAL A 213 -16.28 7.88 29.40
C VAL A 213 -17.43 7.90 30.43
N VAL A 214 -18.01 6.74 30.73
CA VAL A 214 -19.21 6.67 31.59
C VAL A 214 -18.87 7.12 33.01
N GLY A 215 -19.62 8.10 33.52
CA GLY A 215 -19.43 8.65 34.87
C GLY A 215 -18.32 9.71 35.00
N GLU A 216 -17.57 9.97 33.92
CA GLU A 216 -16.40 10.86 33.93
C GLU A 216 -16.58 12.02 32.92
N ALA A 217 -17.75 12.67 32.90
CA ALA A 217 -17.95 13.84 32.05
C ALA A 217 -16.97 14.98 32.42
N PRO A 218 -16.38 15.71 31.45
CA PRO A 218 -16.65 15.71 30.02
C PRO A 218 -15.68 14.83 29.18
N HIS A 219 -15.07 13.80 29.76
CA HIS A 219 -14.05 13.00 29.07
C HIS A 219 -14.64 12.14 27.94
N VAL A 220 -13.94 12.13 26.81
CA VAL A 220 -14.18 11.28 25.63
C VAL A 220 -12.92 10.47 25.35
N PHE A 221 -13.06 9.21 24.94
CA PHE A 221 -11.90 8.36 24.65
C PHE A 221 -11.04 8.90 23.51
N TYR A 222 -9.73 8.78 23.67
CA TYR A 222 -8.77 9.00 22.62
C TYR A 222 -8.98 7.99 21.49
N VAL A 223 -8.97 8.47 20.25
CA VAL A 223 -9.31 7.67 19.06
C VAL A 223 -8.52 6.37 18.94
N TRP A 224 -7.25 6.30 19.37
CA TRP A 224 -6.48 5.05 19.29
C TRP A 224 -6.84 4.03 20.38
N PHE A 225 -7.31 4.47 21.55
CA PHE A 225 -7.80 3.55 22.58
C PHE A 225 -9.12 2.90 22.14
N ASP A 226 -9.99 3.70 21.52
CA ASP A 226 -11.21 3.27 20.83
C ASP A 226 -10.89 2.34 19.64
N ALA A 227 -10.19 2.86 18.63
CA ALA A 227 -10.00 2.20 17.34
C ALA A 227 -9.34 0.82 17.45
N LEU A 228 -8.32 0.67 18.29
CA LEU A 228 -7.65 -0.63 18.50
C LEU A 228 -8.57 -1.68 19.12
N THR A 229 -9.54 -1.25 19.94
CA THR A 229 -10.55 -2.13 20.56
C THR A 229 -11.50 -2.74 19.52
N THR A 230 -11.54 -2.19 18.30
CA THR A 230 -12.37 -2.69 17.19
C THR A 230 -12.13 -4.18 16.93
N TYR A 231 -10.88 -4.61 16.96
CA TYR A 231 -10.50 -6.00 16.67
C TYR A 231 -11.12 -7.00 17.64
N MET A 232 -11.32 -6.61 18.90
CA MET A 232 -12.04 -7.42 19.88
C MET A 232 -13.54 -7.27 19.73
N SER A 233 -14.03 -6.04 19.63
CA SER A 233 -15.47 -5.76 19.61
C SER A 233 -16.21 -6.39 18.43
N ALA A 234 -15.56 -6.48 17.26
CA ALA A 234 -16.13 -7.09 16.06
C ALA A 234 -16.48 -8.58 16.25
N VAL A 235 -15.82 -9.24 17.19
CA VAL A 235 -15.94 -10.68 17.45
C VAL A 235 -16.27 -11.03 18.90
N GLU A 236 -16.78 -10.05 19.67
CA GLU A 236 -17.25 -10.26 21.04
C GLU A 236 -18.26 -11.42 21.07
N GLY A 237 -18.04 -12.39 21.96
CA GLY A 237 -18.90 -13.57 22.11
C GLY A 237 -18.77 -14.65 21.02
N LYS A 238 -17.87 -14.49 20.05
CA LYS A 238 -17.74 -15.43 18.90
C LYS A 238 -16.64 -16.49 19.06
N GLY A 239 -15.85 -16.44 20.13
CA GLY A 239 -14.73 -17.37 20.36
C GLY A 239 -13.60 -17.24 19.32
N LEU A 240 -13.47 -16.08 18.66
CA LEU A 240 -12.47 -15.84 17.61
C LEU A 240 -11.21 -15.12 18.12
N TRP A 241 -11.30 -14.37 19.22
CA TRP A 241 -10.15 -13.70 19.84
C TRP A 241 -9.21 -14.73 20.50
N PRO A 242 -7.87 -14.54 20.44
CA PRO A 242 -7.12 -13.45 19.81
C PRO A 242 -6.98 -13.56 18.29
N ALA A 243 -6.68 -12.45 17.62
CA ALA A 243 -6.39 -12.46 16.18
C ALA A 243 -5.10 -13.25 15.88
N ASP A 244 -5.16 -14.06 14.83
CA ASP A 244 -4.03 -14.80 14.28
C ASP A 244 -3.12 -13.89 13.43
N LEU A 245 -3.68 -12.82 12.82
CA LEU A 245 -2.94 -11.85 12.03
C LEU A 245 -3.62 -10.47 11.99
N HIS A 246 -2.90 -9.43 12.39
CA HIS A 246 -3.21 -8.04 12.05
C HIS A 246 -2.39 -7.59 10.84
N LEU A 247 -3.05 -7.29 9.71
CA LEU A 247 -2.42 -6.64 8.56
C LEU A 247 -2.60 -5.14 8.67
N ILE A 248 -1.52 -4.38 8.62
CA ILE A 248 -1.53 -2.93 8.78
C ILE A 248 -0.52 -2.23 7.86
N GLY A 249 -0.71 -0.92 7.64
CA GLY A 249 0.32 -0.07 7.05
C GLY A 249 1.45 0.24 8.04
N LYS A 250 2.67 0.43 7.55
CA LYS A 250 3.85 0.74 8.39
C LYS A 250 3.68 1.97 9.27
N GLU A 251 2.87 2.93 8.86
CA GLU A 251 2.65 4.19 9.57
C GLU A 251 1.90 4.03 10.90
N ILE A 252 1.18 2.91 11.08
CA ILE A 252 0.41 2.62 12.29
C ILE A 252 1.01 1.47 13.13
N VAL A 253 2.24 1.04 12.82
CA VAL A 253 2.88 -0.11 13.49
C VAL A 253 3.05 0.09 14.99
N ARG A 254 3.38 1.31 15.44
CA ARG A 254 3.58 1.61 16.87
C ARG A 254 2.30 1.41 17.68
N PHE A 255 1.15 1.81 17.15
CA PHE A 255 -0.13 1.61 17.83
C PHE A 255 -0.43 0.11 18.04
N HIS A 256 -0.14 -0.72 17.03
CA HIS A 256 -0.47 -2.15 17.05
C HIS A 256 0.56 -3.02 17.76
N ALA A 257 1.83 -2.61 17.75
CA ALA A 257 2.92 -3.37 18.32
C ALA A 257 3.28 -2.92 19.74
N ILE A 258 2.92 -1.70 20.15
CA ILE A 258 3.28 -1.14 21.48
C ILE A 258 2.02 -0.90 22.31
N TYR A 259 1.11 -0.04 21.84
CA TYR A 259 -0.02 0.41 22.67
C TYR A 259 -1.03 -0.71 22.84
N TRP A 260 -1.38 -1.37 21.74
CA TRP A 260 -2.36 -2.44 21.75
C TRP A 260 -1.99 -3.60 22.69
N PRO A 261 -0.80 -4.22 22.60
CA PRO A 261 -0.42 -5.26 23.55
C PRO A 261 -0.32 -4.77 24.99
N ALA A 262 0.08 -3.52 25.23
CA ALA A 262 0.07 -2.95 26.57
C ALA A 262 -1.35 -2.80 27.14
N PHE A 263 -2.31 -2.32 26.34
CA PHE A 263 -3.72 -2.24 26.75
C PHE A 263 -4.29 -3.62 27.06
N LEU A 264 -4.00 -4.62 26.21
CA LEU A 264 -4.46 -6.00 26.41
C LEU A 264 -3.89 -6.60 27.70
N TRP A 265 -2.58 -6.48 27.94
CA TRP A 265 -1.98 -6.96 29.18
C TRP A 265 -2.48 -6.23 30.41
N ALA A 266 -2.69 -4.92 30.33
CA ALA A 266 -3.25 -4.16 31.44
C ALA A 266 -4.66 -4.62 31.82
N ALA A 267 -5.40 -5.21 30.88
CA ALA A 267 -6.74 -5.77 31.07
C ALA A 267 -6.77 -7.30 31.22
N ASP A 268 -5.60 -7.96 31.36
CA ASP A 268 -5.44 -9.41 31.44
C ASP A 268 -6.07 -10.17 30.24
N LEU A 269 -5.85 -9.67 29.02
CA LEU A 269 -6.36 -10.21 27.77
C LEU A 269 -5.25 -10.81 26.90
N ASP A 270 -5.60 -11.83 26.12
CA ASP A 270 -4.69 -12.48 25.18
C ASP A 270 -4.23 -11.53 24.07
N LEU A 271 -2.96 -11.63 23.70
CA LEU A 271 -2.35 -10.88 22.60
C LEU A 271 -2.70 -11.48 21.22
N PRO A 272 -2.74 -10.66 20.17
CA PRO A 272 -2.70 -11.19 18.80
C PRO A 272 -1.42 -12.00 18.57
N LYS A 273 -1.45 -12.97 17.63
CA LYS A 273 -0.29 -13.82 17.36
C LYS A 273 0.78 -13.13 16.49
N ARG A 274 0.34 -12.26 15.57
CA ARG A 274 1.21 -11.64 14.55
C ARG A 274 0.66 -10.28 14.10
N VAL A 275 1.55 -9.30 14.01
CA VAL A 275 1.33 -7.99 13.39
C VAL A 275 2.24 -7.88 12.17
N PHE A 276 1.65 -7.75 10.98
CA PHE A 276 2.40 -7.54 9.75
C PHE A 276 2.16 -6.14 9.21
N ALA A 277 3.22 -5.34 9.16
CA ALA A 277 3.22 -3.93 8.75
C ALA A 277 3.80 -3.76 7.34
N HIS A 278 2.94 -3.67 6.34
CA HIS A 278 3.35 -3.52 4.94
C HIS A 278 3.75 -2.09 4.58
N GLY A 279 4.55 -1.94 3.52
CA GLY A 279 4.93 -0.63 3.00
C GLY A 279 3.82 0.10 2.25
N TRP A 280 4.12 1.32 1.82
CA TRP A 280 3.19 2.16 1.07
C TRP A 280 3.13 1.75 -0.40
N LEU A 281 1.96 1.95 -1.00
CA LEU A 281 1.88 2.09 -2.44
C LEU A 281 2.21 3.54 -2.80
N LEU A 282 3.24 3.73 -3.62
CA LEU A 282 3.73 5.01 -4.11
C LEU A 282 3.22 5.24 -5.54
N ILE A 283 3.10 6.51 -5.93
CA ILE A 283 2.78 6.95 -7.29
C ILE A 283 3.91 7.89 -7.70
N GLU A 284 4.63 7.56 -8.78
CA GLU A 284 5.81 8.33 -9.21
C GLU A 284 6.88 8.47 -8.12
N ASN A 285 7.04 7.43 -7.28
CA ASN A 285 7.88 7.40 -6.07
C ASN A 285 7.41 8.31 -4.93
N ASP A 286 6.25 8.95 -5.08
CA ASP A 286 5.64 9.79 -4.07
C ASP A 286 4.58 9.05 -3.27
N LYS A 287 4.46 9.40 -1.98
CA LYS A 287 3.34 8.92 -1.15
C LYS A 287 2.02 9.42 -1.74
N ILE A 288 1.04 8.53 -1.84
CA ILE A 288 -0.34 8.89 -2.19
C ILE A 288 -0.89 9.88 -1.16
N SER A 289 -1.35 11.05 -1.60
CA SER A 289 -2.00 12.03 -0.73
C SER A 289 -3.07 12.83 -1.45
N LYS A 290 -4.03 13.35 -0.67
CA LYS A 290 -5.06 14.26 -1.20
C LYS A 290 -4.45 15.58 -1.68
N SER A 291 -3.49 16.13 -0.94
CA SER A 291 -2.93 17.45 -1.20
C SER A 291 -2.09 17.51 -2.48
N ARG A 292 -1.45 16.40 -2.86
CA ARG A 292 -0.64 16.33 -4.09
C ARG A 292 -1.45 15.97 -5.34
N GLY A 293 -2.74 15.68 -5.20
CA GLY A 293 -3.60 15.31 -6.33
C GLY A 293 -3.27 13.96 -6.99
N ASN A 294 -2.33 13.18 -6.45
CA ASN A 294 -1.86 11.91 -7.01
C ASN A 294 -2.67 10.68 -6.53
N MET A 295 -3.90 10.89 -6.06
CA MET A 295 -4.75 9.83 -5.53
C MET A 295 -5.30 8.95 -6.64
N VAL A 296 -5.03 7.64 -6.54
CA VAL A 296 -5.57 6.63 -7.47
C VAL A 296 -6.71 5.87 -6.80
N ARG A 297 -7.81 5.68 -7.51
CA ARG A 297 -8.99 4.95 -7.03
C ARG A 297 -9.05 3.56 -7.66
N ALA A 298 -9.67 2.63 -6.94
CA ALA A 298 -9.80 1.25 -7.39
C ALA A 298 -10.85 1.10 -8.53
N GLU A 299 -11.89 1.93 -8.51
CA GLU A 299 -13.04 1.82 -9.40
C GLU A 299 -12.70 2.00 -10.90
N PRO A 300 -11.92 3.01 -11.32
CA PRO A 300 -11.50 3.13 -12.71
C PRO A 300 -10.76 1.88 -13.24
N ILE A 301 -9.84 1.33 -12.43
CA ILE A 301 -9.10 0.12 -12.79
C ILE A 301 -10.05 -1.08 -12.88
N ARG A 302 -10.95 -1.24 -11.90
CA ARG A 302 -11.93 -2.34 -11.88
C ARG A 302 -12.84 -2.29 -13.12
N GLN A 303 -13.31 -1.12 -13.52
CA GLN A 303 -14.20 -0.99 -14.69
C GLN A 303 -13.49 -1.31 -16.01
N VAL A 304 -12.21 -0.96 -16.14
CA VAL A 304 -11.47 -1.13 -17.40
C VAL A 304 -10.78 -2.49 -17.50
N MET A 305 -10.21 -2.98 -16.39
CA MET A 305 -9.33 -4.16 -16.37
C MET A 305 -9.84 -5.28 -15.44
N GLY A 306 -10.83 -5.01 -14.60
CA GLY A 306 -11.34 -5.96 -13.60
C GLY A 306 -10.57 -5.95 -12.28
N GLY A 307 -11.23 -6.41 -11.21
CA GLY A 307 -10.63 -6.46 -9.86
C GLY A 307 -9.48 -7.47 -9.75
N ASP A 308 -9.54 -8.56 -10.52
CA ASP A 308 -8.50 -9.60 -10.57
C ASP A 308 -7.18 -9.06 -11.12
N ALA A 309 -7.20 -8.22 -12.16
CA ALA A 309 -6.00 -7.62 -12.74
C ALA A 309 -5.27 -6.73 -11.71
N MET A 310 -6.03 -5.91 -10.98
CA MET A 310 -5.50 -5.07 -9.91
C MET A 310 -4.95 -5.90 -8.75
N ARG A 311 -5.72 -6.90 -8.27
CA ARG A 311 -5.29 -7.77 -7.17
C ARG A 311 -4.00 -8.51 -7.52
N TYR A 312 -3.92 -9.07 -8.74
CA TYR A 312 -2.71 -9.72 -9.24
C TYR A 312 -1.52 -8.76 -9.27
N PHE A 313 -1.68 -7.58 -9.86
CA PHE A 313 -0.61 -6.58 -9.91
C PHE A 313 -0.08 -6.24 -8.52
N LEU A 314 -0.97 -5.95 -7.56
CA LEU A 314 -0.58 -5.57 -6.20
C LEU A 314 0.16 -6.69 -5.46
N LEU A 315 -0.18 -7.95 -5.70
CA LEU A 315 0.48 -9.12 -5.05
C LEU A 315 1.73 -9.60 -5.80
N ARG A 316 1.85 -9.30 -7.10
CA ARG A 316 2.95 -9.76 -7.96
C ARG A 316 4.07 -8.74 -8.08
N GLU A 317 3.71 -7.47 -8.31
CA GLU A 317 4.66 -6.40 -8.59
C GLU A 317 5.27 -5.84 -7.31
N VAL A 318 4.45 -5.68 -6.27
CA VAL A 318 4.92 -5.15 -4.98
C VAL A 318 5.49 -6.28 -4.13
N VAL A 319 6.72 -6.08 -3.65
CA VAL A 319 7.31 -6.94 -2.62
C VAL A 319 6.61 -6.64 -1.30
N PHE A 320 5.66 -7.48 -0.89
CA PHE A 320 4.85 -7.27 0.30
C PHE A 320 5.73 -7.09 1.55
N GLY A 321 5.52 -6.00 2.29
CA GLY A 321 6.40 -5.56 3.39
C GLY A 321 7.28 -4.36 3.04
N GLN A 322 7.55 -4.12 1.75
CA GLN A 322 8.28 -2.96 1.25
C GLN A 322 7.34 -1.93 0.62
N ASP A 323 7.85 -0.73 0.37
CA ASP A 323 7.16 0.25 -0.45
C ASP A 323 7.20 -0.21 -1.91
N GLY A 324 6.09 -0.04 -2.63
CA GLY A 324 5.97 -0.43 -4.04
C GLY A 324 5.44 0.72 -4.87
N ASN A 325 5.96 0.89 -6.09
CA ASN A 325 5.49 1.94 -6.98
C ASN A 325 4.38 1.43 -7.90
N PHE A 326 3.33 2.22 -8.08
CA PHE A 326 2.23 1.96 -8.98
C PHE A 326 2.30 2.89 -10.19
N SER A 327 2.12 2.33 -11.38
CA SER A 327 1.82 3.08 -12.60
C SER A 327 0.84 2.30 -13.47
N TYR A 328 0.03 3.02 -14.25
CA TYR A 328 -0.88 2.39 -15.20
C TYR A 328 -0.14 1.58 -16.27
N ASP A 329 1.03 2.06 -16.72
CA ASP A 329 1.89 1.34 -17.67
C ASP A 329 2.37 -0.01 -17.10
N ALA A 330 2.85 -0.03 -15.86
CA ALA A 330 3.29 -1.26 -15.21
C ALA A 330 2.11 -2.23 -15.02
N LEU A 331 0.93 -1.72 -14.64
CA LEU A 331 -0.29 -2.52 -14.52
C LEU A 331 -0.70 -3.17 -15.84
N VAL A 332 -0.77 -2.42 -16.93
CA VAL A 332 -1.14 -2.95 -18.26
C VAL A 332 -0.07 -3.91 -18.78
N SER A 333 1.21 -3.58 -18.61
CA SER A 333 2.32 -4.45 -19.00
C SER A 333 2.24 -5.80 -18.30
N ARG A 334 2.08 -5.80 -16.96
CA ARG A 334 1.97 -7.01 -16.14
C ARG A 334 0.72 -7.83 -16.49
N TYR A 335 -0.41 -7.18 -16.73
CA TYR A 335 -1.62 -7.85 -17.20
C TYR A 335 -1.37 -8.58 -18.52
N ASN A 336 -0.79 -7.90 -19.51
CA ASN A 336 -0.57 -8.48 -20.83
C ASN A 336 0.48 -9.60 -20.80
N SER A 337 1.60 -9.41 -20.09
CA SER A 337 2.68 -10.39 -20.03
C SER A 337 2.25 -11.66 -19.29
N ASP A 338 1.65 -11.52 -18.12
CA ASP A 338 1.48 -12.64 -17.21
C ASP A 338 0.09 -13.27 -17.35
N LEU A 339 -0.96 -12.45 -17.44
CA LEU A 339 -2.33 -12.93 -17.48
C LEU A 339 -2.78 -13.26 -18.91
N ALA A 340 -2.64 -12.33 -19.87
CA ALA A 340 -3.07 -12.58 -21.24
C ALA A 340 -2.14 -13.58 -21.96
N ASN A 341 -0.83 -13.30 -22.02
CA ASN A 341 0.14 -14.13 -22.74
C ASN A 341 0.59 -15.37 -21.96
N GLY A 342 0.48 -15.36 -20.62
CA GLY A 342 0.78 -16.50 -19.77
C GLY A 342 -0.45 -17.37 -19.55
N LEU A 343 -1.14 -17.19 -18.42
CA LEU A 343 -2.25 -18.04 -17.99
C LEU A 343 -3.36 -18.17 -19.04
N GLY A 344 -3.78 -17.05 -19.63
CA GLY A 344 -4.84 -17.01 -20.63
C GLY A 344 -4.50 -17.77 -21.91
N ASN A 345 -3.27 -17.62 -22.40
CA ASN A 345 -2.76 -18.36 -23.54
C ASN A 345 -2.67 -19.87 -23.25
N LEU A 346 -2.11 -20.26 -22.10
CA LEU A 346 -2.03 -21.66 -21.69
C LEU A 346 -3.43 -22.29 -21.63
N ALA A 347 -4.40 -21.60 -21.01
CA ALA A 347 -5.78 -22.06 -20.93
C ALA A 347 -6.41 -22.24 -22.30
N SER A 348 -6.37 -21.20 -23.14
CA SER A 348 -6.96 -21.22 -24.49
C SER A 348 -6.34 -22.31 -25.37
N ARG A 349 -5.01 -22.43 -25.40
CA ARG A 349 -4.30 -23.44 -26.21
C ARG A 349 -4.64 -24.85 -25.76
N THR A 350 -4.58 -25.11 -24.45
CA THR A 350 -4.86 -26.44 -23.88
C THR A 350 -6.27 -26.90 -24.24
N LEU A 351 -7.27 -26.06 -23.95
CA LEU A 351 -8.67 -26.39 -24.18
C LEU A 351 -8.98 -26.53 -25.67
N SER A 352 -8.43 -25.65 -26.51
CA SER A 352 -8.63 -25.71 -27.97
C SER A 352 -8.05 -26.98 -28.57
N MET A 353 -6.86 -27.41 -28.14
CA MET A 353 -6.27 -28.67 -28.59
C MET A 353 -7.11 -29.88 -28.16
N ILE A 354 -7.65 -29.89 -26.94
CA ILE A 354 -8.55 -30.96 -26.48
C ILE A 354 -9.84 -30.98 -27.29
N GLN A 355 -10.43 -29.80 -27.55
CA GLN A 355 -11.60 -29.68 -28.42
C GLN A 355 -11.34 -30.23 -29.82
N GLN A 356 -10.22 -29.83 -30.43
CA GLN A 356 -9.90 -30.14 -31.81
C GLN A 356 -9.47 -31.60 -32.00
N TYR A 357 -8.65 -32.15 -31.10
CA TYR A 357 -8.02 -33.45 -31.29
C TYR A 357 -8.74 -34.60 -30.59
N ARG A 358 -9.60 -34.30 -29.60
CA ARG A 358 -10.35 -35.29 -28.81
C ARG A 358 -11.82 -34.94 -28.63
N GLY A 359 -12.36 -34.02 -29.43
CA GLY A 359 -13.78 -33.68 -29.41
C GLY A 359 -14.25 -33.11 -28.07
N GLY A 360 -13.35 -32.48 -27.31
CA GLY A 360 -13.66 -31.89 -26.00
C GLY A 360 -13.62 -32.86 -24.83
N VAL A 361 -13.24 -34.12 -25.05
CA VAL A 361 -13.01 -35.10 -23.97
C VAL A 361 -11.54 -35.05 -23.56
N ILE A 362 -11.26 -34.78 -22.28
CA ILE A 362 -9.90 -34.83 -21.74
C ILE A 362 -9.45 -36.31 -21.71
N PRO A 363 -8.39 -36.68 -22.45
CA PRO A 363 -7.91 -38.06 -22.49
C PRO A 363 -7.22 -38.43 -21.17
N TRP A 364 -6.95 -39.71 -20.94
CA TRP A 364 -6.20 -40.18 -19.78
C TRP A 364 -4.75 -40.47 -20.14
N GLY A 365 -3.81 -40.05 -19.29
CA GLY A 365 -2.38 -40.25 -19.51
C GLY A 365 -1.53 -39.44 -18.54
N GLY A 366 -0.35 -39.04 -18.97
CA GLY A 366 0.41 -37.96 -18.36
C GLY A 366 1.93 -38.15 -18.41
N ASP A 367 2.64 -37.03 -18.47
CA ASP A 367 4.09 -37.00 -18.41
C ASP A 367 4.57 -37.04 -16.93
N PRO A 368 5.43 -38.01 -16.55
CA PRO A 368 5.86 -38.17 -15.16
C PRO A 368 6.75 -37.04 -14.67
N VAL A 369 7.43 -36.29 -15.55
CA VAL A 369 8.32 -35.19 -15.15
C VAL A 369 7.50 -34.02 -14.64
N ILE A 370 6.48 -33.60 -15.39
CA ILE A 370 5.57 -32.53 -14.98
C ILE A 370 4.72 -32.96 -13.78
N ALA A 371 4.26 -34.21 -13.76
CA ALA A 371 3.52 -34.76 -12.62
C ALA A 371 4.32 -34.68 -11.31
N ASN A 372 5.64 -34.89 -11.35
CA ASN A 372 6.53 -34.76 -10.19
C ASN A 372 6.91 -33.30 -9.86
N LEU A 373 6.80 -32.38 -10.82
CA LEU A 373 7.06 -30.95 -10.59
C LEU A 373 5.92 -30.27 -9.83
N ALA A 374 4.67 -30.59 -10.15
CA ALA A 374 3.51 -29.89 -9.61
C ALA A 374 3.41 -29.92 -8.07
N PRO A 375 3.61 -31.06 -7.36
CA PRO A 375 3.60 -31.10 -5.89
C PRO A 375 4.67 -30.20 -5.25
N ARG A 376 5.85 -30.09 -5.88
CA ARG A 376 6.93 -29.20 -5.41
C ARG A 376 6.52 -27.74 -5.50
N VAL A 377 5.90 -27.35 -6.62
CA VAL A 377 5.37 -25.99 -6.81
C VAL A 377 4.26 -25.69 -5.80
N ILE A 378 3.34 -26.63 -5.56
CA ILE A 378 2.29 -26.49 -4.55
C ILE A 378 2.89 -26.22 -3.16
N ALA A 379 3.90 -27.00 -2.75
CA ALA A 379 4.57 -26.82 -1.46
C ALA A 379 5.30 -25.48 -1.35
N VAL A 380 5.97 -25.03 -2.43
CA VAL A 380 6.62 -23.71 -2.49
C VAL A 380 5.59 -22.60 -2.34
N VAL A 381 4.50 -22.65 -3.09
CA VAL A 381 3.43 -21.63 -3.01
C VAL A 381 2.84 -21.57 -1.60
N GLN A 382 2.55 -22.71 -0.97
CA GLN A 382 2.07 -22.76 0.41
C GLN A 382 3.03 -22.09 1.38
N THR A 383 4.31 -22.48 1.33
CA THR A 383 5.34 -21.89 2.19
C THR A 383 5.45 -20.38 1.98
N LYS A 384 5.48 -19.93 0.72
CA LYS A 384 5.60 -18.50 0.39
C LYS A 384 4.38 -17.70 0.83
N PHE A 385 3.17 -18.23 0.63
CA PHE A 385 1.93 -17.53 1.00
C PHE A 385 1.73 -17.49 2.52
N ASP A 386 2.10 -18.53 3.26
CA ASP A 386 2.08 -18.52 4.74
C ASP A 386 3.04 -17.46 5.32
N ASN A 387 4.16 -17.24 4.64
CA ASN A 387 5.12 -16.19 4.97
C ASN A 387 4.74 -14.81 4.43
N LEU A 388 3.63 -14.68 3.70
CA LEU A 388 3.16 -13.46 3.02
C LEU A 388 4.12 -12.97 1.90
N GLU A 389 4.93 -13.87 1.34
CA GLU A 389 5.85 -13.63 0.22
C GLU A 389 5.15 -13.87 -1.14
N PHE A 390 4.02 -13.19 -1.36
CA PHE A 390 3.11 -13.46 -2.49
C PHE A 390 3.79 -13.38 -3.85
N SER A 391 4.65 -12.38 -4.09
CA SER A 391 5.36 -12.20 -5.36
C SER A 391 6.24 -13.41 -5.71
N GLN A 392 6.92 -13.99 -4.71
CA GLN A 392 7.75 -15.18 -4.88
C GLN A 392 6.90 -16.44 -5.12
N GLY A 393 5.78 -16.57 -4.39
CA GLY A 393 4.83 -17.67 -4.62
C GLY A 393 4.22 -17.61 -6.03
N LEU A 394 3.82 -16.42 -6.50
CA LEU A 394 3.33 -16.23 -7.85
C LEU A 394 4.43 -16.50 -8.90
N ALA A 395 5.68 -16.10 -8.65
CA ALA A 395 6.79 -16.46 -9.53
C ALA A 395 6.95 -17.99 -9.69
N ALA A 396 6.76 -18.76 -8.62
CA ALA A 396 6.78 -20.23 -8.69
C ALA A 396 5.63 -20.80 -9.53
N VAL A 397 4.41 -20.23 -9.43
CA VAL A 397 3.29 -20.61 -10.30
C VAL A 397 3.60 -20.31 -11.77
N TRP A 398 4.15 -19.13 -12.06
CA TRP A 398 4.52 -18.77 -13.43
C TRP A 398 5.66 -19.61 -13.99
N SER A 399 6.58 -20.08 -13.14
CA SER A 399 7.58 -21.07 -13.55
C SER A 399 6.91 -22.36 -14.04
N LEU A 400 5.87 -22.85 -13.35
CA LEU A 400 5.12 -24.03 -13.79
C LEU A 400 4.40 -23.78 -15.12
N ILE A 401 3.77 -22.61 -15.30
CA ILE A 401 3.15 -22.21 -16.57
C ILE A 401 4.16 -22.28 -17.72
N SER A 402 5.34 -21.69 -17.53
CA SER A 402 6.42 -21.69 -18.54
C SER A 402 6.92 -23.11 -18.88
N GLU A 403 7.07 -23.99 -17.89
CA GLU A 403 7.47 -25.38 -18.12
C GLU A 403 6.41 -26.15 -18.92
N ILE A 404 5.11 -25.91 -18.66
CA ILE A 404 4.03 -26.53 -19.46
C ILE A 404 4.03 -26.02 -20.89
N ASP A 405 4.19 -24.71 -21.09
CA ASP A 405 4.26 -24.12 -22.44
C ASP A 405 5.45 -24.68 -23.23
N LYS A 406 6.62 -24.80 -22.59
CA LYS A 406 7.81 -25.43 -23.17
C LYS A 406 7.55 -26.89 -23.52
N PHE A 407 6.97 -27.66 -22.60
CA PHE A 407 6.60 -29.06 -22.82
C PHE A 407 5.65 -29.23 -24.03
N ILE A 408 4.62 -28.40 -24.14
CA ILE A 408 3.70 -28.40 -25.29
C ILE A 408 4.46 -28.11 -26.60
N VAL A 409 5.38 -27.15 -26.59
CA VAL A 409 6.17 -26.79 -27.79
C VAL A 409 7.09 -27.93 -28.22
N GLU A 410 7.82 -28.53 -27.28
CA GLU A 410 8.77 -29.63 -27.54
C GLU A 410 8.06 -30.88 -28.06
N ARG A 411 6.90 -31.23 -27.46
CA ARG A 411 6.10 -32.39 -27.87
C ARG A 411 5.32 -32.16 -29.16
N ALA A 412 5.12 -30.90 -29.55
CA ALA A 412 4.47 -30.49 -30.80
C ALA A 412 3.17 -31.30 -31.11
N PRO A 413 2.14 -31.25 -30.25
CA PRO A 413 0.92 -32.07 -30.39
C PRO A 413 0.19 -31.88 -31.72
N TRP A 414 0.32 -30.72 -32.36
CA TRP A 414 -0.21 -30.47 -33.70
C TRP A 414 0.43 -31.32 -34.80
N LYS A 415 1.64 -31.84 -34.60
CA LYS A 415 2.28 -32.82 -35.50
C LYS A 415 1.79 -34.22 -35.17
N LEU A 416 1.76 -34.58 -33.87
CA LEU A 416 1.27 -35.88 -33.40
C LEU A 416 -0.16 -36.16 -33.89
N ALA A 417 -1.05 -35.17 -33.78
CA ALA A 417 -2.43 -35.25 -34.24
C ALA A 417 -2.59 -35.46 -35.76
N ARG A 418 -1.58 -35.11 -36.58
CA ARG A 418 -1.59 -35.33 -38.04
C ARG A 418 -0.98 -36.67 -38.44
N GLN A 419 -0.01 -37.16 -37.67
CA GLN A 419 0.75 -38.36 -38.00
C GLN A 419 0.00 -39.66 -37.66
N GLN A 420 -0.90 -39.61 -36.66
CA GLN A 420 -1.72 -40.76 -36.28
C GLN A 420 -3.20 -40.35 -36.26
N VAL A 421 -3.99 -40.91 -37.19
CA VAL A 421 -5.44 -40.74 -37.20
C VAL A 421 -6.05 -41.71 -36.17
N GLY A 422 -6.29 -41.24 -34.94
CA GLY A 422 -6.92 -42.03 -33.88
C GLY A 422 -6.15 -42.05 -32.55
N GLU A 423 -5.95 -43.26 -32.01
CA GLU A 423 -5.33 -43.53 -30.70
C GLU A 423 -3.83 -43.24 -30.72
N SER A 424 -3.42 -42.17 -30.05
CA SER A 424 -2.03 -41.80 -29.86
C SER A 424 -1.82 -41.51 -28.38
N GLN A 425 -1.23 -42.48 -27.66
CA GLN A 425 -0.99 -42.33 -26.22
C GLN A 425 -0.09 -41.13 -25.93
N GLU A 426 0.89 -40.83 -26.79
CA GLU A 426 1.76 -39.67 -26.61
C GLU A 426 0.99 -38.34 -26.72
N LEU A 427 0.04 -38.23 -27.67
CA LEU A 427 -0.84 -37.07 -27.74
C LEU A 427 -1.74 -36.98 -26.50
N ASP A 428 -2.27 -38.10 -26.03
CA ASP A 428 -3.12 -38.17 -24.84
C ASP A 428 -2.37 -37.75 -23.58
N ASP A 429 -1.12 -38.20 -23.43
CA ASP A 429 -0.24 -37.81 -22.34
C ASP A 429 0.02 -36.30 -22.35
N VAL A 430 0.25 -35.70 -23.52
CA VAL A 430 0.48 -34.25 -23.65
C VAL A 430 -0.77 -33.46 -23.26
N LEU A 431 -1.94 -33.83 -23.80
CA LEU A 431 -3.20 -33.13 -23.56
C LEU A 431 -3.64 -33.24 -22.09
N TYR A 432 -3.52 -34.43 -21.50
CA TYR A 432 -3.82 -34.62 -20.09
C TYR A 432 -2.87 -33.84 -19.19
N THR A 433 -1.56 -33.89 -19.47
CA THR A 433 -0.55 -33.15 -18.69
C THR A 433 -0.84 -31.65 -18.69
N ALA A 434 -1.15 -31.08 -19.85
CA ALA A 434 -1.50 -29.66 -19.97
C ALA A 434 -2.79 -29.33 -19.19
N ALA A 435 -3.83 -30.16 -19.31
CA ALA A 435 -5.10 -29.95 -18.62
C ALA A 435 -4.96 -30.05 -17.09
N GLU A 436 -4.26 -31.08 -16.62
CA GLU A 436 -4.08 -31.32 -15.18
C GLU A 436 -3.19 -30.25 -14.54
N ALA A 437 -2.14 -29.83 -15.23
CA ALA A 437 -1.31 -28.74 -14.77
C ALA A 437 -2.07 -27.39 -14.78
N LEU A 438 -2.93 -27.14 -15.78
CA LEU A 438 -3.82 -25.99 -15.81
C LEU A 438 -4.82 -26.01 -14.64
N ARG A 439 -5.39 -27.18 -14.30
CA ARG A 439 -6.24 -27.34 -13.10
C ARG A 439 -5.47 -26.95 -11.83
N ILE A 440 -4.22 -27.39 -11.71
CA ILE A 440 -3.35 -27.08 -10.57
C ILE A 440 -3.07 -25.58 -10.47
N VAL A 441 -2.59 -24.98 -11.56
CA VAL A 441 -2.32 -23.53 -11.65
C VAL A 441 -3.58 -22.73 -11.32
N THR A 442 -4.73 -23.12 -11.86
CA THR A 442 -6.00 -22.42 -11.66
C THR A 442 -6.40 -22.38 -10.18
N ALA A 443 -6.27 -23.49 -9.45
CA ALA A 443 -6.61 -23.48 -8.03
C ALA A 443 -5.56 -22.73 -7.19
N LEU A 444 -4.26 -22.86 -7.49
CA LEU A 444 -3.22 -22.09 -6.79
C LEU A 444 -3.43 -20.58 -6.93
N LEU A 445 -3.96 -20.13 -8.07
CA LEU A 445 -4.24 -18.72 -8.34
C LEU A 445 -5.61 -18.26 -7.83
N HIS A 446 -6.49 -19.16 -7.40
CA HIS A 446 -7.85 -18.80 -7.00
C HIS A 446 -7.92 -17.74 -5.89
N PRO A 447 -7.05 -17.74 -4.86
CA PRO A 447 -7.06 -16.69 -3.84
C PRO A 447 -6.70 -15.29 -4.37
N ILE A 448 -6.06 -15.19 -5.54
CA ILE A 448 -5.59 -13.93 -6.16
C ILE A 448 -6.50 -13.50 -7.32
N LEU A 449 -6.98 -14.47 -8.10
CA LEU A 449 -7.76 -14.28 -9.33
C LEU A 449 -9.13 -14.96 -9.21
N PRO A 450 -9.95 -14.67 -8.18
CA PRO A 450 -11.14 -15.45 -7.88
C PRO A 450 -12.14 -15.49 -9.03
N GLN A 451 -12.32 -14.39 -9.76
CA GLN A 451 -13.29 -14.33 -10.86
C GLN A 451 -12.80 -15.06 -12.10
N SER A 452 -11.52 -14.86 -12.46
CA SER A 452 -10.92 -15.40 -13.67
C SER A 452 -10.66 -16.89 -13.55
N THR A 453 -10.26 -17.36 -12.36
CA THR A 453 -10.06 -18.79 -12.11
C THR A 453 -11.36 -19.57 -12.10
N ARG A 454 -12.49 -19.01 -11.62
CA ARG A 454 -13.82 -19.62 -11.80
C ARG A 454 -14.16 -19.84 -13.27
N LYS A 455 -13.84 -18.87 -14.14
CA LYS A 455 -14.05 -19.01 -15.59
C LYS A 455 -13.22 -20.15 -16.16
N ILE A 456 -11.92 -20.23 -15.83
CA ILE A 456 -11.05 -21.32 -16.30
C ILE A 456 -11.51 -22.67 -15.74
N TRP A 457 -11.92 -22.71 -14.48
CA TRP A 457 -12.43 -23.92 -13.81
C TRP A 457 -13.69 -24.47 -14.47
N ALA A 458 -14.63 -23.59 -14.84
CA ALA A 458 -15.81 -23.95 -15.62
C ALA A 458 -15.45 -24.46 -17.03
N GLN A 459 -14.45 -23.85 -17.67
CA GLN A 459 -13.95 -24.30 -18.98
C GLN A 459 -13.25 -25.65 -18.92
N LEU A 460 -12.62 -26.01 -17.80
CA LEU A 460 -12.13 -27.38 -17.54
C LEU A 460 -13.27 -28.39 -17.33
N GLY A 461 -14.51 -27.93 -17.21
CA GLY A 461 -15.71 -28.75 -17.01
C GLY A 461 -15.89 -29.26 -15.58
N MET A 462 -15.17 -28.69 -14.61
CA MET A 462 -15.23 -29.12 -13.22
C MET A 462 -16.65 -28.92 -12.65
N SER A 463 -17.21 -29.97 -12.04
CA SER A 463 -18.58 -29.94 -11.49
C SER A 463 -18.67 -29.20 -10.15
N GLU A 464 -17.63 -29.34 -9.32
CA GLU A 464 -17.56 -28.70 -8.01
C GLU A 464 -17.02 -27.27 -8.12
N PRO A 465 -17.53 -26.33 -7.31
CA PRO A 465 -17.01 -24.97 -7.28
C PRO A 465 -15.55 -24.96 -6.83
N ILE A 466 -14.73 -24.09 -7.41
CA ILE A 466 -13.30 -24.00 -7.09
C ILE A 466 -13.04 -23.65 -5.62
N GLU A 467 -13.98 -22.99 -4.96
CA GLU A 467 -13.97 -22.69 -3.52
C GLU A 467 -14.00 -23.95 -2.63
N SER A 468 -14.43 -25.09 -3.18
CA SER A 468 -14.42 -26.39 -2.48
C SER A 468 -13.03 -27.01 -2.41
N VAL A 469 -12.08 -26.55 -3.23
CA VAL A 469 -10.73 -27.11 -3.29
C VAL A 469 -10.03 -26.98 -1.93
N ARG A 470 -9.46 -28.08 -1.44
CA ARG A 470 -8.63 -28.13 -0.23
C ARG A 470 -7.26 -28.68 -0.57
N PHE A 471 -6.21 -28.01 -0.07
CA PHE A 471 -4.83 -28.40 -0.36
C PHE A 471 -4.46 -29.79 0.15
N SER A 472 -5.10 -30.27 1.22
CA SER A 472 -4.89 -31.63 1.75
C SER A 472 -5.17 -32.73 0.72
N ASN A 473 -6.08 -32.47 -0.22
CA ASN A 473 -6.51 -33.43 -1.24
C ASN A 473 -6.15 -32.93 -2.65
N PHE A 474 -5.32 -31.89 -2.75
CA PHE A 474 -4.97 -31.26 -4.01
C PHE A 474 -3.69 -31.86 -4.58
N LEU A 475 -3.84 -32.97 -5.30
CA LEU A 475 -2.75 -33.74 -5.89
C LEU A 475 -2.83 -33.74 -7.41
N TRP A 476 -1.74 -34.14 -8.07
CA TRP A 476 -1.77 -34.51 -9.49
C TRP A 476 -2.71 -35.70 -9.70
N GLY A 477 -3.40 -35.73 -10.84
CA GLY A 477 -4.36 -36.76 -11.17
C GLY A 477 -5.80 -36.44 -10.79
N GLY A 478 -6.13 -35.18 -10.53
CA GLY A 478 -7.45 -34.76 -10.04
C GLY A 478 -8.54 -34.64 -11.10
N LEU A 479 -8.20 -34.71 -12.39
CA LEU A 479 -9.17 -34.72 -13.49
C LEU A 479 -9.82 -36.11 -13.65
N PRO A 480 -11.16 -36.22 -13.60
CA PRO A 480 -11.85 -37.48 -13.85
C PRO A 480 -11.58 -38.03 -15.26
N ARG A 481 -11.56 -39.36 -15.39
CA ARG A 481 -11.50 -40.02 -16.71
C ARG A 481 -12.75 -39.67 -17.53
N GLY A 482 -12.55 -39.26 -18.78
CA GLY A 482 -13.64 -38.89 -19.67
C GLY A 482 -14.28 -37.54 -19.34
N GLN A 483 -13.63 -36.72 -18.49
CA GLN A 483 -14.02 -35.34 -18.22
C GLN A 483 -14.21 -34.58 -19.53
N LYS A 484 -15.35 -33.92 -19.70
CA LYS A 484 -15.60 -33.05 -20.85
C LYS A 484 -15.27 -31.61 -20.48
N ILE A 485 -14.62 -30.88 -21.37
CA ILE A 485 -14.40 -29.45 -21.20
C ILE A 485 -15.74 -28.69 -21.36
N GLY A 486 -15.80 -27.50 -20.77
CA GLY A 486 -16.90 -26.56 -20.94
C GLY A 486 -16.75 -25.70 -22.22
N GLU A 487 -17.58 -24.66 -22.32
CA GLU A 487 -17.53 -23.71 -23.44
C GLU A 487 -16.26 -22.85 -23.37
N ILE A 488 -15.41 -22.93 -24.39
CA ILE A 488 -14.14 -22.21 -24.46
C ILE A 488 -14.40 -20.71 -24.68
N ALA A 489 -13.83 -19.87 -23.81
CA ALA A 489 -13.94 -18.42 -23.90
C ALA A 489 -12.65 -17.72 -23.47
N ALA A 490 -12.35 -16.59 -24.11
CA ALA A 490 -11.20 -15.76 -23.74
C ALA A 490 -11.38 -15.21 -22.31
N VAL A 491 -10.42 -15.51 -21.43
CA VAL A 491 -10.47 -15.08 -20.01
C VAL A 491 -9.80 -13.73 -19.81
N PHE A 492 -8.69 -13.50 -20.50
CA PHE A 492 -7.87 -12.29 -20.40
C PHE A 492 -7.67 -11.69 -21.81
N PRO A 493 -8.62 -10.91 -22.33
CA PRO A 493 -8.42 -10.21 -23.59
C PRO A 493 -7.23 -9.24 -23.46
N ARG A 494 -6.33 -9.23 -24.44
CA ARG A 494 -5.17 -8.33 -24.47
C ARG A 494 -5.62 -6.87 -24.49
N LEU A 495 -4.88 -6.02 -23.80
CA LEU A 495 -5.20 -4.60 -23.66
C LEU A 495 -4.14 -3.73 -24.34
N GLU A 496 -4.58 -2.72 -25.06
CA GLU A 496 -3.70 -1.73 -25.67
C GLU A 496 -3.56 -0.53 -24.73
N ALA A 497 -2.34 -0.28 -24.22
CA ALA A 497 -2.06 0.77 -23.24
C ALA A 497 -2.56 2.16 -23.68
N LYS A 498 -2.38 2.47 -24.97
CA LYS A 498 -2.84 3.72 -25.60
C LYS A 498 -4.36 3.95 -25.52
N ASP A 499 -5.15 2.89 -25.35
CA ASP A 499 -6.61 2.96 -25.30
C ASP A 499 -7.11 2.89 -23.85
N VAL A 500 -6.55 1.97 -23.05
CA VAL A 500 -7.06 1.72 -21.69
C VAL A 500 -6.57 2.74 -20.65
N ILE A 501 -5.37 3.27 -20.79
CA ILE A 501 -4.82 4.24 -19.82
C ILE A 501 -5.58 5.57 -19.88
N PRO A 502 -5.83 6.18 -21.06
CA PRO A 502 -6.67 7.38 -21.14
C PRO A 502 -8.07 7.15 -20.55
N LYS A 503 -8.69 6.01 -20.86
CA LYS A 503 -10.01 5.64 -20.31
C LYS A 503 -10.02 5.55 -18.78
N MET A 504 -8.98 4.95 -18.18
CA MET A 504 -8.85 4.92 -16.71
C MET A 504 -8.66 6.33 -16.13
N ARG A 505 -7.88 7.20 -16.79
CA ARG A 505 -7.70 8.60 -16.36
C ARG A 505 -8.99 9.40 -16.46
N GLU A 506 -9.78 9.23 -17.51
CA GLU A 506 -11.10 9.86 -17.66
C GLU A 506 -12.07 9.42 -16.54
N LEU A 507 -12.11 8.12 -16.26
CA LEU A 507 -12.91 7.58 -15.17
C LEU A 507 -12.41 8.07 -13.80
N GLU A 508 -11.10 8.21 -13.60
CA GLU A 508 -10.51 8.75 -12.37
C GLU A 508 -11.04 10.16 -12.08
N VAL A 509 -11.17 11.02 -13.10
CA VAL A 509 -11.77 12.36 -12.95
C VAL A 509 -13.23 12.26 -12.49
N GLN A 510 -14.02 11.36 -13.10
CA GLN A 510 -15.43 11.18 -12.76
C GLN A 510 -15.61 10.66 -11.32
N VAL A 511 -14.88 9.61 -10.95
CA VAL A 511 -14.95 9.02 -9.61
C VAL A 511 -14.40 10.00 -8.56
N THR A 512 -13.38 10.79 -8.90
CA THR A 512 -12.89 11.88 -8.04
C THR A 512 -13.99 12.90 -7.75
N ALA A 513 -14.70 13.36 -8.78
CA ALA A 513 -15.79 14.31 -8.63
C ALA A 513 -16.95 13.74 -7.80
N GLN A 514 -17.31 12.46 -8.01
CA GLN A 514 -18.32 11.77 -7.21
C GLN A 514 -17.93 11.68 -5.73
N GLN A 515 -16.71 11.27 -5.44
CA GLN A 515 -16.21 11.20 -4.06
C GLN A 515 -16.07 12.58 -3.41
N ALA A 516 -15.68 13.61 -4.17
CA ALA A 516 -15.64 14.97 -3.68
C ALA A 516 -17.04 15.48 -3.29
N ALA A 517 -18.05 15.19 -4.12
CA ALA A 517 -19.44 15.52 -3.84
C ALA A 517 -19.97 14.80 -2.58
N LEU A 518 -19.63 13.50 -2.40
CA LEU A 518 -19.97 12.76 -1.17
C LEU A 518 -19.38 13.42 0.09
N LEU A 519 -18.18 13.99 -0.03
CA LEU A 519 -17.48 14.71 1.04
C LEU A 519 -17.86 16.20 1.14
N GLY A 520 -18.93 16.64 0.46
CA GLY A 520 -19.40 18.03 0.47
C GLY A 520 -18.37 19.04 -0.02
N LYS A 521 -17.33 18.59 -0.72
CA LYS A 521 -16.39 19.48 -1.39
C LYS A 521 -17.01 19.90 -2.72
N LYS A 522 -17.00 21.21 -3.02
CA LYS A 522 -17.26 21.66 -4.39
C LYS A 522 -16.27 20.95 -5.31
N PRO A 523 -16.69 20.50 -6.51
CA PRO A 523 -15.75 20.01 -7.50
C PRO A 523 -14.76 21.14 -7.76
N GLU A 524 -13.53 20.99 -7.25
CA GLU A 524 -12.42 21.79 -7.73
C GLU A 524 -12.32 21.49 -9.23
N ALA A 525 -12.15 22.55 -10.02
CA ALA A 525 -11.78 22.39 -11.42
C ALA A 525 -10.61 21.38 -11.46
N PRO A 526 -10.60 20.43 -12.42
CA PRO A 526 -9.51 19.47 -12.51
C PRO A 526 -8.21 20.26 -12.37
N PRO A 527 -7.29 19.85 -11.47
CA PRO A 527 -6.00 20.50 -11.39
C PRO A 527 -5.48 20.56 -12.83
N GLU A 528 -5.05 21.75 -13.27
CA GLU A 528 -4.41 21.88 -14.56
C GLU A 528 -3.42 20.72 -14.66
N PRO A 529 -3.47 19.92 -15.74
CA PRO A 529 -2.56 18.80 -15.87
C PRO A 529 -1.18 19.37 -15.56
N VAL A 530 -0.52 18.80 -14.55
CA VAL A 530 0.92 19.05 -14.34
C VAL A 530 1.48 18.85 -15.73
N PRO A 531 2.02 19.91 -16.39
CA PRO A 531 2.49 19.73 -17.73
C PRO A 531 3.49 18.59 -17.63
N GLU A 532 3.26 17.51 -18.39
CA GLU A 532 4.34 16.57 -18.67
C GLU A 532 5.52 17.48 -19.00
N THR A 533 6.56 17.47 -18.18
CA THR A 533 7.75 18.25 -18.45
C THR A 533 8.13 17.85 -19.86
N ALA A 534 7.99 18.81 -20.80
CA ALA A 534 8.12 18.52 -22.21
C ALA A 534 9.40 17.72 -22.39
N LYS A 535 9.27 16.46 -22.82
CA LYS A 535 10.43 15.58 -22.94
C LYS A 535 11.34 16.24 -23.97
N ILE A 536 12.49 16.72 -23.52
CA ILE A 536 13.46 17.35 -24.40
C ILE A 536 14.28 16.27 -25.09
N ALA A 537 14.72 16.51 -26.33
CA ALA A 537 15.64 15.62 -27.00
C ALA A 537 17.04 15.71 -26.33
N ILE A 538 17.89 14.69 -26.51
CA ILE A 538 19.28 14.76 -26.05
C ILE A 538 20.01 15.98 -26.63
N ASP A 539 19.64 16.40 -27.84
CA ASP A 539 20.17 17.60 -28.49
C ASP A 539 19.83 18.89 -27.74
N ASP A 540 18.71 18.93 -27.03
CA ASP A 540 18.34 20.08 -26.19
C ASP A 540 19.19 20.13 -24.91
N PHE A 541 19.52 18.97 -24.33
CA PHE A 541 20.46 18.90 -23.22
C PHE A 541 21.89 19.26 -23.68
N ALA A 542 22.31 18.81 -24.86
CA ALA A 542 23.61 19.13 -25.45
C ALA A 542 23.81 20.63 -25.72
N LYS A 543 22.70 21.38 -25.92
CA LYS A 543 22.71 22.85 -26.02
C LYS A 543 23.05 23.54 -24.71
N VAL A 544 22.95 22.89 -23.55
CA VAL A 544 23.27 23.50 -22.25
C VAL A 544 24.75 23.29 -21.95
N ASP A 545 25.49 24.38 -21.72
CA ASP A 545 26.91 24.31 -21.34
C ASP A 545 27.04 24.30 -19.82
N LEU A 546 27.12 23.11 -19.23
CA LEU A 546 27.33 22.91 -17.80
C LEU A 546 28.83 22.77 -17.50
N ARG A 547 29.33 23.57 -16.55
CA ARG A 547 30.74 23.62 -16.16
C ARG A 547 30.95 23.44 -14.66
N VAL A 548 32.05 22.83 -14.29
CA VAL A 548 32.58 22.88 -12.92
C VAL A 548 33.06 24.32 -12.64
N GLY A 549 32.47 24.99 -11.65
CA GLY A 549 32.89 26.31 -11.20
C GLY A 549 33.45 26.28 -9.78
N LEU A 550 34.55 26.99 -9.53
CA LEU A 550 35.11 27.25 -8.21
C LEU A 550 34.68 28.63 -7.72
N VAL A 551 34.02 28.70 -6.57
CA VAL A 551 33.60 29.98 -5.99
C VAL A 551 34.81 30.65 -5.34
N LEU A 552 35.28 31.76 -5.91
CA LEU A 552 36.42 32.53 -5.41
C LEU A 552 36.02 33.53 -4.32
N SER A 553 34.88 34.18 -4.50
CA SER A 553 34.32 35.09 -3.50
C SER A 553 32.80 35.05 -3.50
N ALA A 554 32.21 35.37 -2.34
CA ALA A 554 30.78 35.46 -2.13
C ALA A 554 30.48 36.64 -1.22
N GLU A 555 29.47 37.44 -1.56
CA GLU A 555 29.03 38.60 -0.77
C GLU A 555 27.49 38.73 -0.81
N PRO A 556 26.83 39.16 0.27
CA PRO A 556 25.40 39.48 0.23
C PRO A 556 25.11 40.66 -0.71
N VAL A 557 24.03 40.58 -1.47
CA VAL A 557 23.60 41.70 -2.33
C VAL A 557 22.86 42.74 -1.49
N LYS A 558 23.34 44.00 -1.49
CA LYS A 558 22.69 45.11 -0.77
C LYS A 558 21.23 45.26 -1.20
N GLY A 559 20.30 45.22 -0.23
CA GLY A 559 18.87 45.36 -0.47
C GLY A 559 18.15 44.11 -1.00
N ALA A 560 18.77 42.92 -0.88
CA ALA A 560 18.13 41.65 -1.22
C ALA A 560 18.58 40.50 -0.30
N ASP A 561 17.70 40.09 0.62
CA ASP A 561 18.02 39.10 1.66
C ASP A 561 18.19 37.67 1.13
N LYS A 562 17.80 37.42 -0.12
CA LYS A 562 17.84 36.10 -0.76
C LYS A 562 19.02 35.92 -1.72
N LEU A 563 19.78 36.97 -2.02
CA LEU A 563 20.78 36.94 -3.11
C LEU A 563 22.22 37.01 -2.60
N LEU A 564 23.07 36.14 -3.13
CA LEU A 564 24.53 36.24 -3.05
C LEU A 564 25.12 36.69 -4.40
N HIS A 565 26.09 37.58 -4.35
CA HIS A 565 26.96 37.96 -5.44
C HIS A 565 28.22 37.10 -5.38
N LEU A 566 28.45 36.29 -6.41
CA LEU A 566 29.53 35.33 -6.48
C LEU A 566 30.50 35.69 -7.62
N LYS A 567 31.80 35.53 -7.36
CA LYS A 567 32.82 35.41 -8.40
C LYS A 567 33.18 33.94 -8.54
N VAL A 568 32.95 33.37 -9.72
CA VAL A 568 33.14 31.94 -9.97
C VAL A 568 34.11 31.75 -11.12
N ASP A 569 35.21 31.04 -10.85
CA ASP A 569 36.14 30.58 -11.87
C ASP A 569 35.57 29.33 -12.53
N ILE A 570 35.45 29.36 -13.86
CA ILE A 570 35.00 28.22 -14.67
C ILE A 570 36.06 27.83 -15.74
N GLY A 571 37.33 28.17 -15.50
CA GLY A 571 38.44 27.91 -16.43
C GLY A 571 38.54 28.91 -17.58
N GLU A 572 37.99 30.11 -17.41
CA GLU A 572 38.09 31.23 -18.36
C GLU A 572 39.15 32.24 -17.92
N ALA A 573 39.54 33.17 -18.80
CA ALA A 573 40.56 34.18 -18.50
C ALA A 573 40.18 35.09 -17.32
N GLU A 574 38.88 35.34 -17.12
CA GLU A 574 38.34 36.16 -16.04
C GLU A 574 37.21 35.44 -15.31
N PRO A 575 37.17 35.47 -13.96
CA PRO A 575 36.09 34.87 -13.20
C PRO A 575 34.73 35.52 -13.47
N ARG A 576 33.69 34.69 -13.64
CA ARG A 576 32.35 35.17 -13.94
C ARG A 576 31.65 35.73 -12.71
N THR A 577 30.88 36.78 -12.94
CA THR A 577 29.92 37.29 -11.94
C THR A 577 28.62 36.51 -12.04
N ILE A 578 28.21 35.87 -10.95
CA ILE A 578 26.95 35.13 -10.82
C ILE A 578 26.17 35.66 -9.62
N VAL A 579 24.88 35.93 -9.81
CA VAL A 579 23.98 36.35 -8.73
C VAL A 579 23.01 35.21 -8.45
N ALA A 580 23.07 34.63 -7.25
CA ALA A 580 22.39 33.39 -6.89
C ALA A 580 21.41 33.56 -5.72
N GLY A 581 20.21 33.00 -5.87
CA GLY A 581 19.13 33.03 -4.87
C GLY A 581 19.29 32.04 -3.71
N ILE A 582 20.47 31.97 -3.10
CA ILE A 582 20.84 30.92 -2.14
C ILE A 582 21.19 31.44 -0.74
N ALA A 583 21.01 32.74 -0.47
CA ALA A 583 21.44 33.36 0.78
C ALA A 583 20.68 32.87 2.03
N GLU A 584 19.46 32.32 1.87
CA GLU A 584 18.68 31.73 2.97
C GLU A 584 19.24 30.37 3.44
N ALA A 585 20.06 29.74 2.59
CA ALA A 585 20.64 28.41 2.82
C ALA A 585 22.15 28.42 3.09
N TYR A 586 22.89 29.34 2.45
CA TYR A 586 24.34 29.40 2.54
C TYR A 586 24.81 30.79 2.93
N LYS A 587 25.68 30.86 3.93
CA LYS A 587 26.44 32.07 4.24
C LYS A 587 27.67 32.18 3.32
N PRO A 588 28.19 33.40 3.05
CA PRO A 588 29.35 33.60 2.18
C PRO A 588 30.57 32.73 2.50
N ASP A 589 30.90 32.57 3.78
CA ASP A 589 32.03 31.77 4.27
C ASP A 589 31.87 30.26 4.00
N GLN A 590 30.64 29.79 3.83
CA GLN A 590 30.33 28.36 3.62
C GLN A 590 30.43 27.92 2.15
N ILE A 591 30.52 28.87 1.22
CA ILE A 591 30.50 28.60 -0.22
C ILE A 591 31.81 28.96 -0.92
N VAL A 592 32.62 29.85 -0.35
CA VAL A 592 33.97 30.14 -0.88
C VAL A 592 34.82 28.86 -0.88
N ASN A 593 35.62 28.69 -1.93
CA ASN A 593 36.42 27.49 -2.24
C ASN A 593 35.62 26.21 -2.53
N ARG A 594 34.30 26.28 -2.69
CA ARG A 594 33.48 25.14 -3.07
C ARG A 594 33.40 25.00 -4.59
N LYS A 595 33.51 23.76 -5.09
CA LYS A 595 33.21 23.40 -6.49
C LYS A 595 31.71 23.16 -6.67
N VAL A 596 31.12 23.84 -7.65
CA VAL A 596 29.68 23.86 -7.92
C VAL A 596 29.42 23.68 -9.41
N VAL A 597 28.19 23.31 -9.78
CA VAL A 597 27.79 23.21 -11.19
C VAL A 597 27.22 24.55 -11.67
N ILE A 598 27.76 25.06 -12.77
CA ILE A 598 27.36 26.33 -13.39
C ILE A 598 26.81 26.08 -14.79
N VAL A 599 25.66 26.69 -15.11
CA VAL A 599 25.21 26.85 -16.49
C VAL A 599 25.88 28.09 -17.09
N ALA A 600 26.78 27.87 -18.04
CA ALA A 600 27.69 28.88 -18.58
C ALA A 600 27.19 29.57 -19.86
N ASN A 601 26.17 29.06 -20.55
CA ASN A 601 25.71 29.64 -21.82
C ASN A 601 24.28 30.21 -21.78
N LEU A 602 23.81 30.58 -20.58
CA LEU A 602 22.58 31.36 -20.43
C LEU A 602 22.82 32.83 -20.82
N GLN A 603 21.78 33.46 -21.36
CA GLN A 603 21.81 34.91 -21.60
C GLN A 603 22.03 35.67 -20.28
N PRO A 604 22.89 36.69 -20.26
CA PRO A 604 23.10 37.49 -19.05
C PRO A 604 21.82 38.13 -18.54
N ARG A 605 21.60 38.11 -17.22
CA ARG A 605 20.42 38.70 -16.59
C ARG A 605 20.81 39.72 -15.54
N LYS A 606 20.20 40.91 -15.56
CA LYS A 606 20.36 41.91 -14.50
C LYS A 606 19.46 41.57 -13.31
N LEU A 607 20.07 41.49 -12.13
CA LEU A 607 19.40 41.25 -10.85
C LEU A 607 19.91 42.30 -9.86
N ARG A 608 18.99 43.16 -9.38
CA ARG A 608 19.30 44.22 -8.40
C ARG A 608 20.53 45.08 -8.75
N GLY A 609 20.68 45.40 -10.05
CA GLY A 609 21.78 46.23 -10.57
C GLY A 609 23.06 45.47 -10.94
N LEU A 610 23.19 44.19 -10.60
CA LEU A 610 24.32 43.33 -10.96
C LEU A 610 23.95 42.45 -12.17
N THR A 611 24.89 42.24 -13.09
CA THR A 611 24.68 41.37 -14.26
C THR A 611 25.19 39.96 -13.95
N SER A 612 24.29 38.98 -13.86
CA SER A 612 24.62 37.55 -13.72
C SER A 612 24.93 36.94 -15.08
N ASN A 613 26.14 36.39 -15.24
CA ASN A 613 26.65 35.77 -16.47
C ASN A 613 26.69 34.23 -16.39
N GLY A 614 25.65 33.67 -15.77
CA GLY A 614 25.52 32.24 -15.54
C GLY A 614 24.52 31.95 -14.43
N MET A 615 24.28 30.67 -14.18
CA MET A 615 23.40 30.19 -13.12
C MET A 615 24.05 29.05 -12.36
N ILE A 616 24.04 29.14 -11.03
CA ILE A 616 24.43 28.02 -10.17
C ILE A 616 23.29 27.00 -10.08
N VAL A 617 23.60 25.72 -10.17
CA VAL A 617 22.60 24.64 -10.10
C VAL A 617 22.40 24.20 -8.65
N ALA A 618 21.14 24.20 -8.21
CA ALA A 618 20.73 23.74 -6.88
C ALA A 618 19.44 22.92 -6.99
N ALA A 619 19.30 21.89 -6.16
CA ALA A 619 18.07 21.16 -5.97
C ALA A 619 17.11 21.95 -5.08
N SER A 620 15.86 22.09 -5.51
CA SER A 620 14.77 22.62 -4.69
C SER A 620 14.04 21.48 -4.02
N VAL A 621 14.00 21.49 -2.68
CA VAL A 621 13.20 20.56 -1.89
C VAL A 621 11.90 21.28 -1.53
N GLU A 622 10.74 20.67 -1.77
CA GLU A 622 9.44 21.29 -1.47
C GLU A 622 9.37 21.63 0.05
N GLY A 623 9.20 22.92 0.37
CA GLY A 623 9.25 23.43 1.75
C GLY A 623 10.65 23.47 2.41
N GLY A 624 11.71 23.10 1.69
CA GLY A 624 13.09 23.03 2.19
C GLY A 624 14.03 24.08 1.61
N LYS A 625 15.26 24.15 2.17
CA LYS A 625 16.32 25.05 1.69
C LYS A 625 16.97 24.49 0.41
N PRO A 626 17.40 25.34 -0.55
CA PRO A 626 18.09 24.88 -1.75
C PRO A 626 19.39 24.15 -1.40
N VAL A 627 19.67 23.04 -2.10
CA VAL A 627 20.90 22.24 -1.92
C VAL A 627 21.75 22.33 -3.18
N LEU A 628 22.97 22.87 -3.08
CA LEU A 628 23.87 23.03 -4.23
C LEU A 628 24.28 21.67 -4.81
N ALA A 629 24.20 21.55 -6.14
CA ALA A 629 24.82 20.45 -6.86
C ALA A 629 26.35 20.57 -6.78
N GLY A 630 27.02 19.47 -6.44
CA GLY A 630 28.46 19.40 -6.27
C GLY A 630 29.00 18.03 -6.66
N PHE A 631 30.28 17.80 -6.36
CA PHE A 631 31.02 16.61 -6.75
C PHE A 631 31.51 15.86 -5.51
N HIS A 632 31.50 14.54 -5.55
CA HIS A 632 32.03 13.70 -4.47
C HIS A 632 33.55 13.58 -4.56
N GLU A 633 34.09 13.47 -5.78
CA GLU A 633 35.51 13.51 -6.08
C GLU A 633 35.99 14.91 -6.47
N ASP A 634 37.31 15.11 -6.36
CA ASP A 634 37.93 16.32 -6.89
C ASP A 634 37.92 16.31 -8.43
N ILE A 635 37.49 17.41 -9.05
CA ILE A 635 37.34 17.54 -10.51
C ILE A 635 37.93 18.89 -10.99
N PRO A 636 38.64 18.96 -12.14
CA PRO A 636 39.22 20.22 -12.62
C PRO A 636 38.18 21.32 -12.84
N VAL A 637 38.54 22.55 -12.46
CA VAL A 637 37.73 23.76 -12.74
C VAL A 637 37.58 23.93 -14.25
N GLY A 638 36.36 24.24 -14.72
CA GLY A 638 36.03 24.38 -16.14
C GLY A 638 35.75 23.09 -16.90
N ALA A 639 35.85 21.92 -16.25
CA ALA A 639 35.42 20.67 -16.85
C ALA A 639 33.94 20.73 -17.26
N ARG A 640 33.63 20.23 -18.46
CA ARG A 640 32.27 20.21 -19.00
C ARG A 640 31.53 18.95 -18.53
N LEU A 641 30.33 19.14 -17.99
CA LEU A 641 29.45 18.03 -17.64
C LEU A 641 28.75 17.53 -18.91
N LYS A 642 28.62 16.20 -19.04
CA LYS A 642 28.06 15.51 -20.21
C LYS A 642 26.98 14.53 -19.80
#